data_AF-A0A813MFZ6-F1
#
_entry.id   AF-A0A813MFZ6-F1
#
_cell.length_a   1.000
_cell.length_b   1.000
_cell.length_c   1.000
_cell.angle_alpha   90.00
_cell.angle_beta   90.00
_cell.angle_gamma   90.00
#
_symmetry.space_group_name_H-M   'P 1'
#
loop_
_entity.id
_entity.type
_entity.pdbx_description
1 polymer ?
#
loop_
_entity_poly.entity_id
_entity_poly.type
_entity_poly.pdbx_seq_one_letter_code
_entity_poly.pdbx_strand_id
1 'polypeptide(L)'
;MIKQMAIFRWITVKDLNAIDFHNNLAADTPMGLLRGIKYGTETYHTLFMRLCSFAAIYCVDVKGHSKSVGYEPGMQIGEGKFTNTWNAVVIDGEWRFVQCNWGARHLVMSKDKKQIDVLPPKPTREKIKYQYDEHYFLPDPEDFILEFFPYKSEWQLLESPITLQQFEQLPFVRSLFFHYHLSFVNQQYAVIQTDNRGACDIKLRMPDSLKHRLAFHFHLRFANTTTNEQGEDLGEFQGVKLERYVLHTVQDDLVSFNIHVPQEADYFIEVGACDIKLRMPDSLKHRLAFHFHLRFANTTTNEQGEDLGEFQGVKLERYVLHTVQDDLVSFNIHVPQEADYFIEVFASLVEPDPNPFGQSFKLKCVCKYRIICKHLIQRMHPLPACASGEWGPAKAIRHFNICPLTHFQAIFETHQLPITIKFRSTSRIQPKRVTAEYGSDLSLSCTFPEEDSDKTIVQWLYQNSTDYHSNHRSNKIYWRPLFLNSQLLTSSETRYSIQQKSQQTNDTSVTYSTILTLAKVTESDEGLYMCKSLSPKLIQMTYQVRVIQSLDITPKQIIIPADELGQYSIRLNCILTDNHTGRRHEIHWWHNNKRLGTNSNRHARITKNSTQHSFISTLFYTGEPANIAGSYICESDPLRKSVSVHLEANKSSGIILNFIKNK
;
A
#
# COMPACT_ATOMS: atom_id res chain seq x y z
N MET A 1 22.72 15.27 41.24
CA MET A 1 22.03 14.61 40.12
C MET A 1 22.49 15.09 38.72
N ILE A 2 22.43 16.38 38.38
CA ILE A 2 22.71 16.87 36.99
C ILE A 2 24.09 16.45 36.46
N LYS A 3 25.15 16.58 37.26
CA LYS A 3 26.52 16.21 36.85
C LYS A 3 26.63 14.70 36.56
N GLN A 4 26.07 13.85 37.43
CA GLN A 4 26.05 12.39 37.25
C GLN A 4 25.35 11.99 35.95
N MET A 5 24.17 12.60 35.68
CA MET A 5 23.40 12.32 34.47
C MET A 5 24.15 12.76 33.20
N ALA A 6 24.80 13.93 33.24
CA ALA A 6 25.60 14.42 32.13
C ALA A 6 26.78 13.48 31.81
N ILE A 7 27.48 12.99 32.85
CA ILE A 7 28.57 12.01 32.70
C ILE A 7 28.03 10.70 32.13
N PHE A 8 26.97 10.13 32.73
CA PHE A 8 26.36 8.89 32.27
C PHE A 8 25.97 8.97 30.80
N ARG A 9 25.16 9.98 30.43
CA ARG A 9 24.70 10.18 29.05
C ARG A 9 25.86 10.43 28.08
N TRP A 10 26.89 11.17 28.49
CA TRP A 10 28.06 11.41 27.63
C TRP A 10 28.77 10.11 27.26
N ILE A 11 28.90 9.18 28.22
CA ILE A 11 29.47 7.85 28.00
C ILE A 11 28.53 6.96 27.16
N THR A 12 27.24 6.89 27.52
CA THR A 12 26.29 5.87 27.01
C THR A 12 25.51 6.25 25.76
N VAL A 13 25.71 7.46 25.19
CA VAL A 13 25.14 7.86 23.89
C VAL A 13 26.12 7.59 22.74
N LYS A 14 27.38 7.26 23.03
CA LYS A 14 28.43 7.07 22.03
C LYS A 14 28.46 5.63 21.54
N ASP A 15 28.00 5.39 20.30
CA ASP A 15 28.15 4.10 19.63
C ASP A 15 29.63 3.86 19.26
N LEU A 16 30.36 3.18 20.15
CA LEU A 16 31.78 2.89 19.95
C LEU A 16 32.05 2.03 18.70
N ASN A 17 31.07 1.24 18.24
CA ASN A 17 31.22 0.43 17.01
C ASN A 17 31.21 1.31 15.75
N ALA A 18 30.49 2.43 15.78
CA ALA A 18 30.41 3.38 14.69
C ALA A 18 31.58 4.38 14.65
N ILE A 19 32.23 4.64 15.79
CA ILE A 19 33.33 5.61 15.88
C ILE A 19 34.64 4.97 15.39
N ASP A 20 35.29 5.61 14.42
CA ASP A 20 36.68 5.27 14.05
C ASP A 20 37.65 6.12 14.87
N PHE A 21 38.63 5.47 15.50
CA PHE A 21 39.55 6.13 16.42
C PHE A 21 40.93 6.22 15.79
N HIS A 22 41.50 7.43 15.72
CA HIS A 22 42.86 7.62 15.23
C HIS A 22 43.89 6.90 16.13
N ASN A 23 44.94 6.35 15.51
CA ASN A 23 45.99 5.59 16.21
C ASN A 23 46.87 6.45 17.14
N ASN A 24 46.95 7.77 16.90
CA ASN A 24 47.82 8.68 17.64
C ASN A 24 47.09 9.43 18.78
N LEU A 25 45.93 8.95 19.22
CA LEU A 25 45.20 9.56 20.33
C LEU A 25 45.95 9.33 21.65
N ALA A 26 46.22 10.41 22.37
CA ALA A 26 46.74 10.31 23.73
C ALA A 26 45.72 9.61 24.65
N ALA A 27 46.19 8.63 25.44
CA ALA A 27 45.35 7.70 26.18
C ALA A 27 44.52 8.35 27.30
N ASP A 28 44.96 9.49 27.81
CA ASP A 28 44.34 10.29 28.88
C ASP A 28 43.29 11.29 28.36
N THR A 29 43.15 11.44 27.04
CA THR A 29 42.11 12.29 26.43
C THR A 29 40.75 11.59 26.47
N PRO A 30 39.62 12.34 26.46
CA PRO A 30 38.29 11.73 26.41
C PRO A 30 38.11 10.73 25.25
N MET A 31 38.71 11.01 24.09
CA MET A 31 38.70 10.11 22.94
C MET A 31 39.62 8.89 23.13
N GLY A 32 40.77 9.05 23.79
CA GLY A 32 41.66 7.95 24.18
C GLY A 32 40.99 6.97 25.15
N LEU A 33 40.18 7.48 26.09
CA LEU A 33 39.45 6.65 27.05
C LEU A 33 38.30 5.87 26.39
N LEU A 34 37.52 6.51 25.52
CA LEU A 34 36.49 5.81 24.72
C LEU A 34 37.11 4.78 23.77
N ARG A 35 38.29 5.08 23.20
CA ARG A 35 39.09 4.12 22.42
C ARG A 35 39.49 2.92 23.28
N GLY A 36 39.90 3.18 24.52
CA GLY A 36 40.26 2.13 25.47
C GLY A 36 39.12 1.16 25.75
N ILE A 37 37.88 1.66 25.88
CA ILE A 37 36.70 0.81 26.05
C ILE A 37 36.46 -0.06 24.81
N LYS A 38 36.56 0.52 23.61
CA LYS A 38 36.37 -0.22 22.35
C LYS A 38 37.35 -1.39 22.20
N TYR A 39 38.60 -1.20 22.60
CA TYR A 39 39.67 -2.20 22.44
C TYR A 39 39.99 -2.96 23.74
N GLY A 40 39.19 -2.81 24.80
CA GLY A 40 39.29 -3.58 26.03
C GLY A 40 40.44 -3.21 26.98
N THR A 41 41.06 -2.03 26.83
CA THR A 41 42.09 -1.52 27.75
C THR A 41 41.53 -0.62 28.85
N GLU A 42 40.25 -0.26 28.77
CA GLU A 42 39.52 0.53 29.76
C GLU A 42 38.10 -0.05 29.87
N THR A 43 37.43 0.13 31.01
CA THR A 43 36.05 -0.33 31.22
C THR A 43 35.10 0.84 31.41
N TYR A 44 33.81 0.62 31.12
CA TYR A 44 32.77 1.63 31.33
C TYR A 44 32.71 2.12 32.79
N HIS A 45 32.83 1.23 33.77
CA HIS A 45 32.76 1.60 35.18
C HIS A 45 33.98 2.43 35.63
N THR A 46 35.18 2.06 35.18
CA THR A 46 36.40 2.81 35.51
C THR A 46 36.36 4.22 34.91
N LEU A 47 35.88 4.37 33.67
CA LEU A 47 35.72 5.68 33.05
C LEU A 47 34.70 6.53 33.81
N PHE A 48 33.54 5.97 34.15
CA PHE A 48 32.50 6.68 34.88
C PHE A 48 32.99 7.13 36.27
N MET A 49 33.67 6.26 37.01
CA MET A 49 34.28 6.58 38.30
C MET A 49 35.34 7.68 38.18
N ARG A 50 36.21 7.63 37.15
CA ARG A 50 37.24 8.66 36.92
C ARG A 50 36.61 10.04 36.64
N LEU A 51 35.58 10.10 35.79
CA LEU A 51 34.87 11.34 35.50
C LEU A 51 34.12 11.88 36.73
N CYS A 52 33.56 10.99 37.55
CA CYS A 52 32.96 11.38 38.83
C CYS A 52 33.99 12.02 39.78
N SER A 53 35.20 11.44 39.87
CA SER A 53 36.29 11.99 40.68
C SER A 53 36.66 13.43 40.25
N PHE A 54 36.82 13.68 38.95
CA PHE A 54 37.07 15.04 38.44
C PHE A 54 35.93 16.02 38.71
N ALA A 55 34.70 15.52 38.81
CA ALA A 55 33.52 16.32 39.11
C ALA A 55 33.25 16.49 40.62
N ALA A 56 34.13 15.98 41.49
CA ALA A 56 33.99 15.89 42.94
C ALA A 56 32.72 15.14 43.38
N ILE A 57 32.45 14.00 42.72
CA ILE A 57 31.32 13.11 43.02
C ILE A 57 31.87 11.82 43.62
N TYR A 58 31.40 11.48 44.82
CA TYR A 58 31.70 10.19 45.44
C TYR A 58 31.10 9.06 44.61
N CYS A 59 31.98 8.19 44.12
CA CYS A 59 31.67 7.05 43.25
C CYS A 59 32.54 5.87 43.66
N VAL A 60 31.95 4.68 43.72
CA VAL A 60 32.66 3.44 44.09
C VAL A 60 32.32 2.32 43.13
N ASP A 61 33.21 1.35 42.99
CA ASP A 61 32.95 0.11 42.28
C ASP A 61 32.22 -0.89 43.20
N VAL A 62 31.16 -1.48 42.68
CA VAL A 62 30.41 -2.57 43.28
C VAL A 62 30.62 -3.81 42.43
N LYS A 63 31.11 -4.89 43.05
CA LYS A 63 31.37 -6.17 42.40
C LYS A 63 30.30 -7.20 42.77
N GLY A 64 29.93 -8.02 41.81
CA GLY A 64 28.86 -9.00 41.99
C GLY A 64 28.67 -9.94 40.82
N HIS A 65 27.51 -10.58 40.79
CA HIS A 65 26.99 -11.34 39.67
C HIS A 65 25.95 -10.52 38.90
N SER A 66 25.76 -10.83 37.63
CA SER A 66 24.66 -10.29 36.84
C SER A 66 24.07 -11.36 35.93
N LYS A 67 22.77 -11.31 35.67
CA LYS A 67 22.13 -12.21 34.69
C LYS A 67 22.49 -11.77 33.26
N SER A 68 23.75 -11.98 32.85
CA SER A 68 24.30 -11.49 31.57
C SER A 68 24.10 -12.51 30.43
N VAL A 69 24.82 -12.33 29.30
CA VAL A 69 24.72 -13.22 28.14
C VAL A 69 25.07 -14.66 28.56
N GLY A 70 24.17 -15.60 28.25
CA GLY A 70 24.32 -17.01 28.58
C GLY A 70 23.75 -17.42 29.94
N TYR A 71 23.21 -16.49 30.72
CA TYR A 71 22.36 -16.83 31.88
C TYR A 71 20.95 -17.17 31.38
N GLU A 72 20.38 -18.25 31.90
CA GLU A 72 19.02 -18.68 31.64
C GLU A 72 18.23 -18.74 32.96
N PRO A 73 16.91 -18.47 32.95
CA PRO A 73 16.09 -18.48 34.16
C PRO A 73 16.23 -19.78 34.97
N GLY A 74 16.47 -19.67 36.28
CA GLY A 74 16.65 -20.82 37.16
C GLY A 74 18.07 -21.42 37.18
N MET A 75 18.99 -20.93 36.35
CA MET A 75 20.39 -21.35 36.42
C MET A 75 21.03 -20.97 37.75
N GLN A 76 21.72 -21.94 38.34
CA GLN A 76 22.58 -21.75 39.50
C GLN A 76 23.91 -21.09 39.06
N ILE A 77 24.32 -20.06 39.77
CA ILE A 77 25.54 -19.30 39.52
C ILE A 77 26.69 -19.97 40.28
N GLY A 78 27.49 -20.72 39.53
CA GLY A 78 28.73 -21.30 40.04
C GLY A 78 29.82 -20.24 40.27
N GLU A 79 30.87 -20.66 40.99
CA GLU A 79 32.02 -19.82 41.29
C GLU A 79 32.67 -19.25 40.02
N GLY A 80 32.98 -17.95 40.03
CA GLY A 80 33.62 -17.23 38.92
C GLY A 80 32.74 -17.05 37.67
N LYS A 81 31.48 -17.52 37.67
CA LYS A 81 30.55 -17.31 36.56
C LYS A 81 29.77 -16.02 36.70
N PHE A 82 29.39 -15.44 35.57
CA PHE A 82 28.50 -14.28 35.49
C PHE A 82 28.96 -13.07 36.32
N THR A 83 30.27 -12.93 36.53
CA THR A 83 30.86 -11.85 37.33
C THR A 83 30.74 -10.52 36.60
N ASN A 84 30.55 -9.45 37.37
CA ASN A 84 30.35 -8.11 36.84
C ASN A 84 30.73 -7.03 37.85
N THR A 85 31.00 -5.83 37.34
CA THR A 85 31.30 -4.64 38.13
C THR A 85 30.47 -3.47 37.59
N TRP A 86 29.85 -2.73 38.50
CA TRP A 86 29.11 -1.49 38.23
C TRP A 86 29.50 -0.42 39.24
N ASN A 87 28.92 0.78 39.11
CA ASN A 87 29.20 1.87 40.03
C ASN A 87 28.02 2.13 40.97
N ALA A 88 28.33 2.69 42.14
CA ALA A 88 27.37 3.40 42.98
C ALA A 88 27.88 4.82 43.22
N VAL A 89 26.97 5.80 43.18
CA VAL A 89 27.28 7.23 43.39
C VAL A 89 26.41 7.81 44.50
N VAL A 90 26.94 8.80 45.22
CA VAL A 90 26.15 9.54 46.21
C VAL A 90 25.33 10.64 45.54
N ILE A 91 24.02 10.66 45.81
CA ILE A 91 23.07 11.70 45.41
C ILE A 91 22.21 12.03 46.62
N ASP A 92 22.19 13.31 47.00
CA ASP A 92 21.38 13.83 48.11
C ASP A 92 21.55 13.07 49.44
N GLY A 93 22.76 12.53 49.66
CA GLY A 93 23.11 11.77 50.86
C GLY A 93 22.94 10.25 50.74
N GLU A 94 22.38 9.75 49.64
CA GLU A 94 22.07 8.33 49.43
C GLU A 94 22.91 7.72 48.30
N TRP A 95 23.23 6.43 48.42
CA TRP A 95 23.88 5.67 47.34
C TRP A 95 22.87 5.26 46.27
N ARG A 96 23.23 5.43 45.00
CA ARG A 96 22.41 5.04 43.84
C ARG A 96 23.27 4.32 42.81
N PHE A 97 22.75 3.28 42.18
CA PHE A 97 23.48 2.49 41.19
C PHE A 97 23.62 3.21 39.85
N VAL A 98 24.70 2.91 39.15
CA VAL A 98 24.92 3.30 37.75
C VAL A 98 25.61 2.16 37.03
N GLN A 99 25.01 1.69 35.92
CA GLN A 99 25.59 0.64 35.08
C GLN A 99 25.73 1.12 33.63
N CYS A 100 26.85 1.78 33.33
CA CYS A 100 27.14 2.34 32.01
C CYS A 100 27.25 1.27 30.91
N ASN A 101 27.72 0.06 31.20
CA ASN A 101 27.86 -0.97 30.17
C ASN A 101 26.48 -1.46 29.66
N TRP A 102 25.48 -1.56 30.54
CA TRP A 102 24.11 -1.89 30.13
C TRP A 102 23.39 -0.67 29.54
N GLY A 103 23.71 0.54 30.01
CA GLY A 103 23.19 1.79 29.43
C GLY A 103 23.65 2.03 27.99
N ALA A 104 24.83 1.55 27.61
CA ALA A 104 25.38 1.63 26.25
C ALA A 104 24.91 0.44 25.36
N ARG A 105 23.60 0.17 25.34
CA ARG A 105 23.03 -1.06 24.77
C ARG A 105 23.07 -1.11 23.25
N HIS A 106 23.37 -2.31 22.75
CA HIS A 106 23.21 -2.70 21.36
C HIS A 106 21.96 -3.59 21.22
N LEU A 107 20.94 -3.13 20.49
CA LEU A 107 19.79 -3.97 20.15
C LEU A 107 20.17 -4.88 18.97
N VAL A 108 20.15 -6.19 19.21
CA VAL A 108 20.20 -7.20 18.14
C VAL A 108 18.79 -7.37 17.62
N MET A 109 18.53 -6.94 16.38
CA MET A 109 17.29 -7.32 15.69
C MET A 109 17.38 -8.81 15.34
N SER A 110 16.35 -9.58 15.69
CA SER A 110 16.28 -11.04 15.46
C SER A 110 16.77 -11.43 14.06
N LYS A 111 17.60 -12.49 14.01
CA LYS A 111 18.20 -13.04 12.80
C LYS A 111 17.12 -13.48 11.80
N ASP A 112 17.18 -12.98 10.57
CA ASP A 112 16.71 -13.75 9.43
C ASP A 112 17.69 -14.92 9.25
N LYS A 113 17.35 -16.11 9.78
CA LYS A 113 18.15 -17.34 9.65
C LYS A 113 18.17 -17.80 8.17
N LYS A 114 19.00 -17.21 7.32
CA LYS A 114 19.51 -17.83 6.08
C LYS A 114 20.89 -17.27 5.71
N GLN A 115 21.94 -17.89 6.23
CA GLN A 115 23.18 -18.13 5.50
C GLN A 115 24.03 -19.13 6.30
N ILE A 116 24.04 -20.36 5.81
CA ILE A 116 25.11 -21.32 6.06
C ILE A 116 26.21 -20.89 5.09
N ASP A 117 27.40 -20.56 5.58
CA ASP A 117 28.61 -20.72 4.79
C ASP A 117 29.81 -21.02 5.69
N VAL A 118 30.59 -21.98 5.21
CA VAL A 118 31.77 -22.59 5.81
C VAL A 118 32.94 -21.61 5.71
N LEU A 119 33.19 -20.80 6.75
CA LEU A 119 34.45 -20.11 7.10
C LEU A 119 34.19 -19.25 8.36
N PRO A 120 35.19 -18.94 9.21
CA PRO A 120 34.95 -18.16 10.42
C PRO A 120 34.35 -16.80 10.02
N PRO A 121 33.19 -16.42 10.58
CA PRO A 121 32.45 -15.28 10.08
C PRO A 121 33.23 -14.00 10.38
N LYS A 122 33.64 -13.28 9.32
CA LYS A 122 33.94 -11.85 9.45
C LYS A 122 32.64 -11.18 9.91
N PRO A 123 32.65 -10.29 10.92
CA PRO A 123 31.45 -9.65 11.42
C PRO A 123 30.87 -8.75 10.32
N THR A 124 29.87 -9.25 9.59
CA THR A 124 29.07 -8.44 8.68
C THR A 124 28.22 -7.49 9.53
N ARG A 125 28.34 -6.19 9.26
CA ARG A 125 27.73 -5.03 9.94
C ARG A 125 26.18 -4.99 9.88
N GLU A 126 25.50 -6.09 9.61
CA GLU A 126 24.06 -6.07 9.37
C GLU A 126 23.25 -6.17 10.67
N LYS A 127 22.73 -5.00 11.10
CA LYS A 127 21.58 -4.76 11.99
C LYS A 127 21.76 -4.92 13.50
N ILE A 128 22.84 -4.37 14.05
CA ILE A 128 22.87 -3.95 15.47
C ILE A 128 22.48 -2.46 15.51
N LYS A 129 21.34 -2.11 16.11
CA LYS A 129 20.96 -0.70 16.33
C LYS A 129 21.38 -0.30 17.74
N TYR A 130 22.29 0.66 17.86
CA TYR A 130 22.63 1.23 19.16
C TYR A 130 21.45 2.03 19.70
N GLN A 131 21.12 1.82 20.97
CA GLN A 131 20.14 2.61 21.70
C GLN A 131 20.62 2.77 23.13
N TYR A 132 20.79 4.02 23.56
CA TYR A 132 21.07 4.31 24.97
C TYR A 132 19.86 3.89 25.82
N ASP A 133 20.13 3.36 27.01
CA ASP A 133 19.12 2.87 27.93
C ASP A 133 19.25 3.58 29.28
N GLU A 134 18.36 4.53 29.55
CA GLU A 134 18.38 5.37 30.76
C GLU A 134 17.97 4.61 32.02
N HIS A 135 17.35 3.43 31.91
CA HIS A 135 16.97 2.60 33.05
C HIS A 135 18.16 2.30 33.98
N TYR A 136 19.36 2.14 33.42
CA TYR A 136 20.57 1.83 34.19
C TYR A 136 21.25 3.05 34.83
N PHE A 137 20.60 4.21 34.82
CA PHE A 137 21.00 5.39 35.57
C PHE A 137 20.09 5.57 36.78
N LEU A 138 20.63 5.32 37.98
CA LEU A 138 19.92 5.43 39.25
C LEU A 138 18.65 4.56 39.37
N PRO A 139 18.64 3.30 38.87
CA PRO A 139 17.48 2.42 39.05
C PRO A 139 17.20 2.22 40.54
N ASP A 140 15.94 1.96 40.87
CA ASP A 140 15.56 1.63 42.22
C ASP A 140 16.18 0.26 42.61
N PRO A 141 16.69 0.08 43.85
CA PRO A 141 17.35 -1.15 44.27
C PRO A 141 16.51 -2.42 44.06
N GLU A 142 15.21 -2.33 44.25
CA GLU A 142 14.21 -3.40 44.07
C GLU A 142 14.10 -3.86 42.61
N ASP A 143 14.29 -2.94 41.66
CA ASP A 143 14.34 -3.26 40.24
C ASP A 143 15.73 -3.79 39.84
N PHE A 144 16.78 -3.17 40.39
CA PHE A 144 18.17 -3.50 40.05
C PHE A 144 18.58 -4.90 40.51
N ILE A 145 18.11 -5.34 41.69
CA ILE A 145 18.38 -6.67 42.24
C ILE A 145 17.82 -7.80 41.36
N LEU A 146 16.84 -7.54 40.48
CA LEU A 146 16.32 -8.56 39.56
C LEU A 146 17.36 -9.00 38.52
N GLU A 147 18.37 -8.17 38.25
CA GLU A 147 19.41 -8.40 37.24
C GLU A 147 20.84 -8.46 37.82
N PHE A 148 21.12 -7.75 38.92
CA PHE A 148 22.47 -7.63 39.50
C PHE A 148 22.50 -7.98 40.99
N PHE A 149 23.37 -8.90 41.38
CA PHE A 149 23.56 -9.35 42.77
C PHE A 149 24.96 -8.99 43.28
N PRO A 150 25.11 -8.00 44.18
CA PRO A 150 26.40 -7.64 44.77
C PRO A 150 26.94 -8.74 45.70
N TYR A 151 28.27 -8.90 45.75
CA TYR A 151 28.92 -9.86 46.66
C TYR A 151 28.73 -9.53 48.15
N LYS A 152 28.54 -8.25 48.43
CA LYS A 152 28.41 -7.68 49.77
C LYS A 152 26.97 -7.23 49.96
N SER A 153 26.31 -7.73 51.00
CA SER A 153 24.87 -7.51 51.22
C SER A 153 24.53 -6.04 51.44
N GLU A 154 25.43 -5.25 52.03
CA GLU A 154 25.23 -3.80 52.21
C GLU A 154 25.10 -3.05 50.87
N TRP A 155 25.68 -3.59 49.80
CA TRP A 155 25.59 -3.01 48.46
C TRP A 155 24.37 -3.48 47.68
N GLN A 156 23.43 -4.23 48.30
CA GLN A 156 22.12 -4.47 47.71
C GLN A 156 21.23 -3.22 47.81
N LEU A 157 21.48 -2.36 48.82
CA LEU A 157 20.68 -1.17 49.11
C LEU A 157 19.19 -1.45 49.37
N LEU A 158 18.84 -2.70 49.68
CA LEU A 158 17.50 -3.14 50.05
C LEU A 158 17.31 -3.04 51.56
N GLU A 159 16.09 -2.76 51.98
CA GLU A 159 15.71 -2.85 53.40
C GLU A 159 15.89 -4.27 53.96
N SER A 160 15.57 -5.28 53.14
CA SER A 160 15.76 -6.70 53.45
C SER A 160 16.63 -7.37 52.38
N PRO A 161 17.95 -7.50 52.60
CA PRO A 161 18.85 -8.15 51.65
C PRO A 161 18.49 -9.61 51.40
N ILE A 162 18.66 -10.05 50.15
CA ILE A 162 18.39 -11.43 49.71
C ILE A 162 19.68 -12.25 49.59
N THR A 163 19.55 -13.57 49.60
CA THR A 163 20.65 -14.50 49.33
C THR A 163 20.86 -14.73 47.83
N LEU A 164 22.01 -15.28 47.45
CA LEU A 164 22.28 -15.66 46.05
C LEU A 164 21.24 -16.67 45.54
N GLN A 165 20.85 -17.64 46.38
CA GLN A 165 19.83 -18.62 46.04
C GLN A 165 18.47 -17.96 45.75
N GLN A 166 18.09 -16.95 46.54
CA GLN A 166 16.86 -16.19 46.28
C GLN A 166 16.97 -15.39 44.98
N PHE A 167 18.13 -14.77 44.71
CA PHE A 167 18.37 -14.03 43.46
C PHE A 167 18.24 -14.90 42.20
N GLU A 168 18.76 -16.13 42.23
CA GLU A 168 18.67 -17.11 41.14
C GLU A 168 17.22 -17.56 40.90
N GLN A 169 16.39 -17.53 41.93
CA GLN A 169 14.97 -17.82 41.85
C GLN A 169 14.15 -16.63 41.34
N LEU A 170 14.67 -15.40 41.31
CA LEU A 170 13.91 -14.23 40.85
C LEU A 170 13.66 -14.25 39.32
N PRO A 171 12.48 -13.80 38.85
CA PRO A 171 12.16 -13.69 37.44
C PRO A 171 13.24 -12.93 36.66
N PHE A 172 13.50 -13.39 35.45
CA PHE A 172 14.50 -12.75 34.59
C PHE A 172 13.86 -11.66 33.74
N VAL A 173 13.95 -10.41 34.19
CA VAL A 173 13.46 -9.24 33.46
C VAL A 173 14.60 -8.36 32.94
N ARG A 174 14.27 -7.47 32.00
CA ARG A 174 15.19 -6.48 31.40
C ARG A 174 14.58 -5.10 31.47
N SER A 175 15.37 -4.07 31.19
CA SER A 175 14.95 -2.66 31.14
C SER A 175 13.59 -2.37 30.47
N LEU A 176 13.20 -3.10 29.42
CA LEU A 176 11.89 -2.91 28.76
C LEU A 176 10.70 -3.21 29.68
N PHE A 177 10.84 -4.15 30.61
CA PHE A 177 9.81 -4.46 31.60
C PHE A 177 9.49 -3.23 32.46
N PHE A 178 10.55 -2.58 32.98
CA PHE A 178 10.44 -1.37 33.80
C PHE A 178 10.07 -0.14 32.97
N HIS A 179 10.59 -0.02 31.75
CA HIS A 179 10.28 1.09 30.84
C HIS A 179 8.78 1.18 30.51
N TYR A 180 8.12 0.04 30.36
CA TYR A 180 6.67 -0.03 30.15
C TYR A 180 5.88 -0.18 31.45
N HIS A 181 6.55 -0.07 32.61
CA HIS A 181 5.96 -0.23 33.95
C HIS A 181 5.11 -1.50 34.06
N LEU A 182 5.61 -2.60 33.51
CA LEU A 182 4.98 -3.90 33.63
C LEU A 182 5.15 -4.44 35.04
N SER A 183 4.20 -5.25 35.48
CA SER A 183 4.28 -5.96 36.76
C SER A 183 3.76 -7.38 36.61
N PHE A 184 4.29 -8.31 37.41
CA PHE A 184 3.74 -9.65 37.50
C PHE A 184 2.47 -9.65 38.35
N VAL A 185 1.45 -10.43 37.97
CA VAL A 185 0.24 -10.57 38.79
C VAL A 185 0.49 -11.53 39.95
N ASN A 186 0.99 -12.74 39.66
CA ASN A 186 1.23 -13.79 40.67
C ASN A 186 2.59 -14.49 40.50
N GLN A 187 3.44 -14.01 39.57
CA GLN A 187 4.69 -14.68 39.26
C GLN A 187 5.84 -14.12 40.10
N GLN A 188 6.35 -14.94 41.02
CA GLN A 188 7.44 -14.56 41.93
C GLN A 188 8.75 -15.29 41.63
N TYR A 189 8.71 -16.32 40.78
CA TYR A 189 9.86 -17.20 40.54
C TYR A 189 10.25 -17.28 39.05
N ALA A 190 11.52 -17.55 38.77
CA ALA A 190 12.06 -17.75 37.43
C ALA A 190 11.59 -19.05 36.78
N VAL A 191 11.33 -20.07 37.60
CA VAL A 191 10.91 -21.41 37.17
C VAL A 191 9.45 -21.61 37.55
N ILE A 192 8.63 -22.03 36.59
CA ILE A 192 7.21 -22.31 36.77
C ILE A 192 6.99 -23.79 36.54
N GLN A 193 6.42 -24.47 37.53
CA GLN A 193 6.01 -25.86 37.40
C GLN A 193 4.64 -25.90 36.74
N THR A 194 4.48 -26.79 35.76
CA THR A 194 3.19 -27.07 35.13
C THR A 194 2.30 -27.90 36.05
N ASP A 195 0.99 -27.84 35.81
CA ASP A 195 0.06 -28.79 36.41
C ASP A 195 0.22 -30.20 35.81
N ASN A 196 -0.57 -31.15 36.29
CA ASN A 196 -0.56 -32.53 35.81
C ASN A 196 -1.01 -32.71 34.36
N ARG A 197 -1.47 -31.64 33.69
CA ARG A 197 -1.83 -31.62 32.27
C ARG A 197 -0.74 -30.95 31.43
N GLY A 198 0.33 -30.45 32.03
CA GLY A 198 1.36 -29.68 31.34
C GLY A 198 0.98 -28.21 31.12
N ALA A 199 0.01 -27.68 31.85
CA ALA A 199 -0.43 -26.29 31.72
C ALA A 199 0.17 -25.38 32.79
N CYS A 200 0.52 -24.15 32.41
CA CYS A 200 0.87 -23.06 33.32
C CYS A 200 0.52 -21.69 32.71
N ASP A 201 0.52 -20.63 33.51
CA ASP A 201 0.23 -19.27 33.05
C ASP A 201 1.25 -18.23 33.52
N ILE A 202 1.57 -17.30 32.63
CA ILE A 202 2.33 -16.09 32.94
C ILE A 202 1.41 -14.90 32.72
N LYS A 203 1.21 -14.10 33.76
CA LYS A 203 0.34 -12.93 33.74
C LYS A 203 1.11 -11.66 34.07
N LEU A 204 1.04 -10.70 33.16
CA LEU A 204 1.60 -9.36 33.29
C LEU A 204 0.48 -8.34 33.34
N ARG A 205 0.63 -7.33 34.19
CA ARG A 205 -0.20 -6.12 34.19
C ARG A 205 0.57 -4.98 33.55
N MET A 206 -0.11 -4.18 32.74
CA MET A 206 0.42 -2.95 32.14
C MET A 206 -0.39 -1.72 32.53
N PRO A 207 0.18 -0.50 32.49
CA PRO A 207 -0.55 0.73 32.78
C PRO A 207 -1.68 1.03 31.79
N ASP A 208 -2.74 1.70 32.27
CA ASP A 208 -3.88 2.16 31.46
C ASP A 208 -3.47 2.95 30.21
N SER A 209 -2.43 3.79 30.33
CA SER A 209 -1.92 4.63 29.26
C SER A 209 -1.33 3.85 28.08
N LEU A 210 -0.99 2.57 28.29
CA LEU A 210 -0.33 1.70 27.31
C LEU A 210 -1.25 0.64 26.70
N LYS A 211 -2.44 0.41 27.25
CA LYS A 211 -3.41 -0.64 26.84
C LYS A 211 -3.66 -0.72 25.33
N HIS A 212 -3.72 0.43 24.66
CA HIS A 212 -4.06 0.52 23.23
C HIS A 212 -2.85 0.58 22.29
N ARG A 213 -1.62 0.62 22.83
CA ARG A 213 -0.41 0.79 22.01
C ARG A 213 0.62 -0.30 22.25
N LEU A 214 0.65 -0.92 23.42
CA LEU A 214 1.67 -1.92 23.72
C LEU A 214 1.26 -3.27 23.11
N ALA A 215 2.14 -3.82 22.29
CA ALA A 215 1.99 -5.17 21.76
C ALA A 215 3.08 -6.08 22.29
N PHE A 216 2.73 -7.36 22.42
CA PHE A 216 3.63 -8.37 22.94
C PHE A 216 3.96 -9.40 21.87
N HIS A 217 5.21 -9.81 21.84
CA HIS A 217 5.69 -10.96 21.09
C HIS A 217 6.34 -11.94 22.05
N PHE A 218 6.33 -13.22 21.71
CA PHE A 218 6.93 -14.24 22.55
C PHE A 218 7.56 -15.33 21.70
N HIS A 219 8.49 -16.06 22.30
CA HIS A 219 9.14 -17.22 21.71
C HIS A 219 9.20 -18.34 22.76
N LEU A 220 8.78 -19.55 22.39
CA LEU A 220 8.87 -20.73 23.25
C LEU A 220 9.85 -21.72 22.61
N ARG A 221 10.77 -22.27 23.40
CA ARG A 221 11.76 -23.26 22.95
C ARG A 221 12.05 -24.30 24.01
N PHE A 222 12.58 -25.46 23.61
CA PHE A 222 13.21 -26.39 24.54
C PHE A 222 14.46 -25.78 25.20
N ALA A 223 14.72 -26.16 26.45
CA ALA A 223 15.87 -25.71 27.21
C ALA A 223 17.17 -26.44 26.87
N ASN A 224 17.11 -27.76 26.62
CA ASN A 224 18.31 -28.57 26.42
C ASN A 224 18.84 -28.54 24.98
N THR A 225 20.15 -28.33 24.87
CA THR A 225 21.01 -28.50 23.69
C THR A 225 21.63 -29.90 23.62
N THR A 226 20.85 -30.97 23.70
CA THR A 226 21.29 -32.17 22.98
C THR A 226 20.82 -31.98 21.56
N THR A 227 21.78 -31.74 20.67
CA THR A 227 21.59 -32.01 19.24
C THR A 227 20.91 -33.37 19.13
N ASN A 228 19.59 -33.39 18.89
CA ASN A 228 19.01 -34.54 18.23
C ASN A 228 19.87 -34.71 16.99
N GLU A 229 20.40 -35.90 16.77
CA GLU A 229 21.25 -36.27 15.63
C GLU A 229 20.56 -36.02 14.26
N GLN A 230 19.37 -35.41 14.27
CA GLN A 230 18.48 -35.08 13.18
C GLN A 230 18.32 -33.58 12.92
N GLY A 231 18.91 -32.68 13.72
CA GLY A 231 18.94 -31.24 13.42
C GLY A 231 17.57 -30.52 13.50
N GLU A 232 16.65 -30.99 14.34
CA GLU A 232 15.34 -30.36 14.53
C GLU A 232 15.46 -28.96 15.19
N ASP A 233 14.63 -28.01 14.75
CA ASP A 233 14.58 -26.65 15.30
C ASP A 233 14.08 -26.68 16.75
N LEU A 234 14.82 -26.10 17.71
CA LEU A 234 14.45 -26.07 19.15
C LEU A 234 13.11 -25.34 19.43
N GLY A 235 12.59 -24.62 18.43
CA GLY A 235 11.28 -23.98 18.43
C GLY A 235 10.16 -24.85 17.85
N GLU A 236 10.39 -26.11 17.51
CA GLU A 236 9.40 -27.01 16.91
C GLU A 236 9.31 -28.35 17.65
N PHE A 237 8.12 -28.93 17.70
CA PHE A 237 7.85 -30.27 18.19
C PHE A 237 7.05 -31.02 17.12
N GLN A 238 7.60 -32.11 16.59
CA GLN A 238 6.98 -32.91 15.51
C GLN A 238 6.55 -32.06 14.29
N GLY A 239 7.39 -31.10 13.88
CA GLY A 239 7.10 -30.16 12.78
C GLY A 239 6.07 -29.08 13.10
N VAL A 240 5.62 -28.98 14.36
CA VAL A 240 4.71 -27.93 14.85
C VAL A 240 5.48 -26.93 15.71
N LYS A 241 5.45 -25.66 15.32
CA LYS A 241 6.02 -24.56 16.11
C LYS A 241 5.49 -24.51 17.54
N LEU A 242 6.40 -24.42 18.51
CA LEU A 242 6.12 -24.42 19.94
C LEU A 242 5.25 -23.23 20.36
N GLU A 243 5.29 -22.10 19.65
CA GLU A 243 4.41 -20.97 19.94
C GLU A 243 2.93 -21.30 19.74
N ARG A 244 2.58 -22.38 19.03
CA ARG A 244 1.20 -22.87 18.93
C ARG A 244 0.65 -23.46 20.23
N TYR A 245 1.53 -23.78 21.16
CA TYR A 245 1.19 -24.28 22.50
C TYR A 245 1.01 -23.15 23.53
N VAL A 246 1.03 -21.89 23.08
CA VAL A 246 0.82 -20.71 23.93
C VAL A 246 -0.41 -19.94 23.45
N LEU A 247 -1.42 -19.86 24.31
CA LEU A 247 -2.54 -18.94 24.14
C LEU A 247 -2.20 -17.60 24.79
N HIS A 248 -1.84 -16.63 23.95
CA HIS A 248 -1.62 -15.24 24.34
C HIS A 248 -2.91 -14.43 24.20
N THR A 249 -3.32 -13.78 25.30
CA THR A 249 -4.49 -12.90 25.34
C THR A 249 -4.14 -11.59 26.02
N VAL A 250 -4.64 -10.48 25.46
CA VAL A 250 -4.60 -9.16 26.09
C VAL A 250 -6.03 -8.74 26.36
N GLN A 251 -6.37 -8.56 27.63
CA GLN A 251 -7.69 -8.10 28.07
C GLN A 251 -7.51 -6.93 29.03
N ASP A 252 -7.90 -5.74 28.56
CA ASP A 252 -7.75 -4.48 29.30
C ASP A 252 -6.28 -4.23 29.74
N ASP A 253 -5.97 -4.26 31.04
CA ASP A 253 -4.61 -4.08 31.59
C ASP A 253 -3.84 -5.41 31.71
N LEU A 254 -4.51 -6.54 31.47
CA LEU A 254 -3.98 -7.87 31.74
C LEU A 254 -3.51 -8.55 30.45
N VAL A 255 -2.25 -8.96 30.45
CA VAL A 255 -1.62 -9.77 29.41
C VAL A 255 -1.39 -11.16 29.98
N SER A 256 -1.93 -12.18 29.34
CA SER A 256 -1.82 -13.57 29.78
C SER A 256 -1.20 -14.44 28.69
N PHE A 257 -0.19 -15.23 29.05
CA PHE A 257 0.37 -16.30 28.25
C PHE A 257 0.00 -17.61 28.94
N ASN A 258 -0.98 -18.33 28.40
CA ASN A 258 -1.36 -19.64 28.91
C ASN A 258 -0.60 -20.68 28.08
N ILE A 259 0.34 -21.37 28.70
CA ILE A 259 1.22 -22.34 28.06
C ILE A 259 0.69 -23.74 28.35
N HIS A 260 0.62 -24.60 27.33
CA HIS A 260 0.33 -26.02 27.48
C HIS A 260 1.38 -26.83 26.74
N VAL A 261 2.41 -27.29 27.43
CA VAL A 261 3.56 -27.93 26.78
C VAL A 261 3.18 -29.29 26.16
N PRO A 262 3.81 -29.69 25.04
CA PRO A 262 3.47 -30.94 24.34
C PRO A 262 4.05 -32.21 24.98
N GLN A 263 5.15 -32.08 25.71
CA GLN A 263 5.85 -33.22 26.34
C GLN A 263 6.56 -32.80 27.63
N GLU A 264 6.88 -33.78 28.46
CA GLU A 264 7.72 -33.59 29.65
C GLU A 264 9.14 -33.19 29.24
N ALA A 265 9.50 -31.92 29.51
CA ALA A 265 10.80 -31.34 29.25
C ALA A 265 10.88 -29.97 29.94
N ASP A 266 12.08 -29.38 29.91
CA ASP A 266 12.30 -27.99 30.28
C ASP A 266 12.14 -27.07 29.06
N TYR A 267 11.48 -25.92 29.27
CA TYR A 267 11.19 -24.95 28.22
C TYR A 267 11.58 -23.54 28.66
N PHE A 268 12.03 -22.72 27.70
CA PHE A 268 12.20 -21.29 27.90
C PHE A 268 11.18 -20.52 27.10
N ILE A 269 10.52 -19.59 27.79
CA ILE A 269 9.67 -18.58 27.20
C ILE A 269 10.33 -17.20 27.33
N GLU A 270 10.51 -16.54 26.20
CA GLU A 270 10.94 -15.14 26.14
C GLU A 270 9.75 -14.29 25.72
N VAL A 271 9.46 -13.23 26.47
CA VAL A 271 8.38 -12.28 26.16
C VAL A 271 9.01 -10.91 25.93
N GLY A 272 8.71 -10.32 24.78
CA GLY A 272 9.07 -8.94 24.46
C GLY A 272 7.84 -8.07 24.26
N ALA A 273 8.02 -6.76 24.41
CA ALA A 273 6.95 -5.76 24.27
C ALA A 273 7.43 -4.59 23.40
N CYS A 274 6.53 -4.03 22.60
CA CYS A 274 6.82 -2.88 21.76
C CYS A 274 5.63 -1.91 21.69
N ASP A 275 5.91 -0.61 21.77
CA ASP A 275 4.93 0.43 21.51
C ASP A 275 4.60 0.50 20.02
N ILE A 276 3.38 0.10 19.69
CA ILE A 276 2.77 0.19 18.38
C ILE A 276 1.86 1.43 18.34
N LYS A 277 2.30 2.44 17.59
CA LYS A 277 1.46 3.57 17.18
C LYS A 277 0.50 3.14 16.07
N LEU A 278 -0.54 2.38 16.41
CA LEU A 278 -1.68 2.10 15.53
C LEU A 278 -2.87 2.94 15.98
N ARG A 279 -2.97 4.16 15.44
CA ARG A 279 -4.25 4.87 15.40
C ARG A 279 -4.78 4.74 13.97
N MET A 280 -6.09 4.56 13.82
CA MET A 280 -6.80 4.72 12.55
C MET A 280 -7.35 6.15 12.55
N PRO A 281 -6.65 7.14 11.98
CA PRO A 281 -7.20 8.47 11.79
C PRO A 281 -8.42 8.40 10.87
N ASP A 282 -9.34 9.35 10.98
CA ASP A 282 -10.50 9.45 10.08
C ASP A 282 -10.11 9.44 8.60
N SER A 283 -8.91 9.96 8.28
CA SER A 283 -8.33 9.95 6.93
C SER A 283 -7.99 8.56 6.37
N LEU A 284 -7.93 7.52 7.21
CA LEU A 284 -7.62 6.14 6.80
C LEU A 284 -8.86 5.24 6.76
N LYS A 285 -10.05 5.72 7.15
CA LYS A 285 -11.30 4.92 7.19
C LYS A 285 -11.62 4.23 5.86
N HIS A 286 -11.47 4.95 4.75
CA HIS A 286 -11.71 4.41 3.41
C HIS A 286 -10.51 3.70 2.79
N ARG A 287 -9.41 3.55 3.53
CA ARG A 287 -8.13 3.07 3.02
C ARG A 287 -7.67 1.75 3.64
N LEU A 288 -8.37 1.16 4.60
CA LEU A 288 -8.02 -0.18 5.07
C LEU A 288 -8.67 -1.26 4.20
N ALA A 289 -7.88 -2.25 3.82
CA ALA A 289 -8.36 -3.51 3.26
C ALA A 289 -8.18 -4.60 4.31
N PHE A 290 -9.18 -5.47 4.43
CA PHE A 290 -9.19 -6.57 5.37
C PHE A 290 -9.17 -7.92 4.64
N HIS A 291 -8.49 -8.88 5.23
CA HIS A 291 -8.48 -10.27 4.83
C HIS A 291 -8.62 -11.13 6.09
N PHE A 292 -9.14 -12.34 5.97
CA PHE A 292 -9.30 -13.21 7.12
C PHE A 292 -9.16 -14.66 6.70
N HIS A 293 -8.71 -15.49 7.63
CA HIS A 293 -8.71 -16.94 7.51
C HIS A 293 -9.60 -17.53 8.59
N LEU A 294 -10.42 -18.53 8.25
CA LEU A 294 -11.16 -19.36 9.20
C LEU A 294 -10.70 -20.81 9.03
N ARG A 295 -10.35 -21.47 10.12
CA ARG A 295 -9.91 -22.88 10.13
C ARG A 295 -10.40 -23.63 11.36
N PHE A 296 -10.43 -24.95 11.32
CA PHE A 296 -10.61 -25.78 12.52
C PHE A 296 -9.44 -25.61 13.52
N ALA A 297 -9.73 -25.72 14.82
CA ALA A 297 -8.75 -25.49 15.88
C ALA A 297 -7.92 -26.73 16.25
N ASN A 298 -8.43 -27.94 15.99
CA ASN A 298 -7.75 -29.16 16.39
C ASN A 298 -6.61 -29.53 15.43
N THR A 299 -5.46 -29.86 16.02
CA THR A 299 -4.24 -30.36 15.38
C THR A 299 -4.31 -31.87 15.27
N THR A 300 -4.99 -32.37 14.25
CA THR A 300 -4.69 -33.63 13.55
C THR A 300 -5.76 -33.74 12.48
N THR A 301 -5.32 -33.98 11.25
CA THR A 301 -6.15 -34.40 10.12
C THR A 301 -7.39 -35.16 10.57
N ASN A 302 -8.58 -34.70 10.18
CA ASN A 302 -9.71 -35.63 10.08
C ASN A 302 -9.22 -36.84 9.25
N GLU A 303 -9.70 -38.04 9.55
CA GLU A 303 -9.26 -39.34 8.98
C GLU A 303 -9.27 -39.43 7.43
N GLN A 304 -9.61 -38.34 6.73
CA GLN A 304 -9.70 -38.17 5.28
C GLN A 304 -8.67 -37.19 4.68
N GLY A 305 -7.80 -36.55 5.47
CA GLY A 305 -6.73 -35.68 4.94
C GLY A 305 -7.20 -34.33 4.35
N GLU A 306 -8.37 -33.84 4.74
CA GLU A 306 -8.91 -32.55 4.27
C GLU A 306 -8.15 -31.35 4.88
N ASP A 307 -8.00 -30.27 4.09
CA ASP A 307 -7.43 -28.99 4.54
C ASP A 307 -8.24 -28.43 5.73
N LEU A 308 -7.56 -28.01 6.80
CA LEU A 308 -8.19 -27.41 7.99
C LEU A 308 -8.98 -26.13 7.67
N GLY A 309 -8.77 -25.54 6.50
CA GLY A 309 -9.52 -24.41 5.94
C GLY A 309 -10.76 -24.80 5.12
N GLU A 310 -11.09 -26.09 4.98
CA GLU A 310 -12.20 -26.56 4.16
C GLU A 310 -13.15 -27.49 4.94
N PHE A 311 -14.40 -27.53 4.51
CA PHE A 311 -15.42 -28.45 4.99
C PHE A 311 -16.16 -29.01 3.77
N GLN A 312 -16.07 -30.32 3.53
CA GLN A 312 -16.69 -30.99 2.39
C GLN A 312 -16.32 -30.36 1.03
N GLY A 313 -15.05 -30.02 0.84
CA GLY A 313 -14.53 -29.36 -0.36
C GLY A 313 -14.96 -27.89 -0.53
N VAL A 314 -15.55 -27.28 0.50
CA VAL A 314 -15.92 -25.85 0.52
C VAL A 314 -15.05 -25.13 1.53
N LYS A 315 -14.36 -24.07 1.10
CA LYS A 315 -13.58 -23.20 2.00
C LYS A 315 -14.42 -22.63 3.13
N LEU A 316 -13.93 -22.74 4.36
CA LEU A 316 -14.57 -22.22 5.58
C LEU A 316 -14.81 -20.71 5.52
N GLU A 317 -14.01 -19.97 4.75
CA GLU A 317 -14.22 -18.54 4.48
C GLU A 317 -15.61 -18.23 3.90
N ARG A 318 -16.22 -19.19 3.19
CA ARG A 318 -17.58 -19.09 2.64
C ARG A 318 -18.68 -19.03 3.70
N TYR A 319 -18.34 -19.33 4.94
CA TYR A 319 -19.21 -19.28 6.10
C TYR A 319 -19.03 -17.99 6.91
N VAL A 320 -18.28 -17.02 6.39
CA VAL A 320 -18.06 -15.71 7.01
C VAL A 320 -18.59 -14.63 6.08
N LEU A 321 -19.56 -13.86 6.58
CA LEU A 321 -19.99 -12.63 5.94
C LEU A 321 -19.17 -11.46 6.50
N HIS A 322 -18.23 -10.97 5.68
CA HIS A 322 -17.43 -9.80 5.98
C HIS A 322 -18.02 -8.54 5.32
N THR A 323 -18.32 -7.53 6.14
CA THR A 323 -18.87 -6.24 5.71
C THR A 323 -18.08 -5.08 6.31
N VAL A 324 -17.97 -4.00 5.56
CA VAL A 324 -17.35 -2.74 5.99
C VAL A 324 -18.37 -1.62 5.76
N GLN A 325 -18.75 -0.93 6.84
CA GLN A 325 -19.66 0.22 6.79
C GLN A 325 -19.11 1.32 7.70
N ASP A 326 -18.83 2.48 7.11
CA ASP A 326 -18.28 3.66 7.80
C ASP A 326 -17.02 3.34 8.64
N ASP A 327 -17.15 3.28 9.97
CA ASP A 327 -16.10 2.96 10.92
C ASP A 327 -16.21 1.55 11.54
N LEU A 328 -17.18 0.75 11.10
CA LEU A 328 -17.41 -0.62 11.57
C LEU A 328 -17.01 -1.66 10.53
N VAL A 329 -16.22 -2.64 10.97
CA VAL A 329 -15.91 -3.85 10.21
C VAL A 329 -16.52 -5.04 10.94
N SER A 330 -17.40 -5.78 10.27
CA SER A 330 -18.11 -6.91 10.87
C SER A 330 -17.75 -8.21 10.15
N PHE A 331 -17.39 -9.23 10.94
CA PHE A 331 -17.20 -10.61 10.50
C PHE A 331 -18.29 -11.47 11.14
N ASN A 332 -19.37 -11.73 10.41
CA ASN A 332 -20.45 -12.60 10.88
C ASN A 332 -20.12 -14.04 10.51
N ILE A 333 -19.84 -14.87 11.52
CA ILE A 333 -19.28 -16.21 11.35
C ILE A 333 -20.37 -17.24 11.63
N HIS A 334 -20.66 -18.08 10.64
CA HIS A 334 -21.74 -19.06 10.67
C HIS A 334 -21.18 -20.46 10.37
N VAL A 335 -20.51 -21.06 11.35
CA VAL A 335 -19.78 -22.30 11.15
C VAL A 335 -20.66 -23.47 10.68
N PRO A 336 -20.14 -24.38 9.84
CA PRO A 336 -20.93 -25.47 9.25
C PRO A 336 -21.26 -26.61 10.22
N GLN A 337 -20.50 -26.77 11.30
CA GLN A 337 -20.67 -27.86 12.27
C GLN A 337 -20.28 -27.44 13.69
N GLU A 338 -20.62 -28.28 14.66
CA GLU A 338 -20.16 -28.16 16.04
C GLU A 338 -18.68 -28.53 16.09
N ALA A 339 -17.84 -27.58 16.49
CA ALA A 339 -16.39 -27.70 16.53
C ALA A 339 -15.76 -26.43 17.11
N ASP A 340 -14.46 -26.51 17.36
CA ASP A 340 -13.62 -25.36 17.65
C ASP A 340 -12.95 -24.85 16.38
N TYR A 341 -12.89 -23.53 16.22
CA TYR A 341 -12.34 -22.86 15.07
C TYR A 341 -11.37 -21.75 15.49
N PHE A 342 -10.44 -21.38 14.61
CA PHE A 342 -9.66 -20.16 14.69
C PHE A 342 -10.03 -19.23 13.55
N ILE A 343 -10.32 -17.97 13.89
CA ILE A 343 -10.34 -16.89 12.92
C ILE A 343 -9.12 -15.99 13.12
N GLU A 344 -8.42 -15.69 12.03
CA GLU A 344 -7.33 -14.72 11.99
C GLU A 344 -7.76 -13.59 11.06
N VAL A 345 -7.86 -12.36 11.57
CA VAL A 345 -8.18 -11.18 10.77
C VAL A 345 -6.89 -10.41 10.51
N PHE A 346 -6.72 -9.99 9.27
CA PHE A 346 -5.61 -9.20 8.80
C PHE A 346 -6.11 -7.89 8.20
N ALA A 347 -5.32 -6.83 8.33
CA ALA A 347 -5.56 -5.56 7.66
C ALA A 347 -4.30 -5.03 7.00
N SER A 348 -4.47 -4.29 5.93
CA SER A 348 -3.42 -3.49 5.30
C SER A 348 -3.96 -2.13 4.92
N LEU A 349 -3.10 -1.12 5.02
CA LEU A 349 -3.37 0.16 4.39
C LEU A 349 -3.28 0.01 2.87
N VAL A 350 -4.31 0.49 2.19
CA VAL A 350 -4.38 0.68 0.74
C VAL A 350 -3.89 2.10 0.48
N GLU A 351 -2.73 2.21 -0.13
CA GLU A 351 -2.23 3.48 -0.63
C GLU A 351 -2.97 3.85 -1.91
N PRO A 352 -3.23 5.15 -2.15
CA PRO A 352 -3.95 5.63 -3.33
C PRO A 352 -3.24 5.30 -4.65
N ASP A 353 -1.99 4.82 -4.59
CA ASP A 353 -1.24 4.33 -5.73
C ASP A 353 -1.14 2.79 -5.65
N PRO A 354 -2.05 2.03 -6.29
CA PRO A 354 -1.89 0.59 -6.41
C PRO A 354 -0.69 0.33 -7.31
N ASN A 355 0.44 0.03 -6.68
CA ASN A 355 1.69 -0.36 -7.33
C ASN A 355 1.40 -1.31 -8.52
N PRO A 356 1.68 -0.92 -9.78
CA PRO A 356 1.32 -1.70 -10.95
C PRO A 356 2.21 -2.95 -11.15
N PHE A 357 3.22 -3.17 -10.29
CA PHE A 357 4.18 -4.27 -10.38
C PHE A 357 4.01 -5.36 -9.31
N GLY A 358 2.81 -5.56 -8.78
CA GLY A 358 2.47 -6.80 -8.06
C GLY A 358 3.30 -7.10 -6.81
N GLN A 359 3.88 -6.09 -6.15
CA GLN A 359 4.42 -6.29 -4.80
C GLN A 359 3.28 -6.66 -3.85
N SER A 360 3.48 -7.73 -3.07
CA SER A 360 2.49 -8.24 -2.14
C SER A 360 2.12 -7.17 -1.10
N PHE A 361 0.83 -6.87 -0.96
CA PHE A 361 0.35 -6.09 0.19
C PHE A 361 0.66 -6.90 1.44
N LYS A 362 1.51 -6.37 2.34
CA LYS A 362 1.86 -7.05 3.60
C LYS A 362 0.72 -6.86 4.61
N LEU A 363 -0.25 -7.76 4.54
CA LEU A 363 -1.31 -7.91 5.51
C LEU A 363 -0.72 -8.13 6.92
N LYS A 364 -1.11 -7.28 7.88
CA LYS A 364 -0.77 -7.44 9.29
C LYS A 364 -1.92 -8.12 10.00
N CYS A 365 -1.65 -9.16 10.77
CA CYS A 365 -2.67 -9.78 11.61
C CYS A 365 -3.10 -8.76 12.68
N VAL A 366 -4.39 -8.43 12.71
CA VAL A 366 -4.99 -7.44 13.61
C VAL A 366 -5.55 -8.12 14.86
N CYS A 367 -6.23 -9.25 14.69
CA CYS A 367 -6.75 -10.03 15.80
C CYS A 367 -6.86 -11.50 15.43
N LYS A 368 -6.84 -12.35 16.45
CA LYS A 368 -7.06 -13.80 16.34
C LYS A 368 -8.04 -14.20 17.43
N TYR A 369 -9.03 -15.02 17.10
CA TYR A 369 -9.99 -15.55 18.05
C TYR A 369 -10.13 -17.05 17.91
N ARG A 370 -10.31 -17.74 19.05
CA ARG A 370 -10.83 -19.11 19.10
C ARG A 370 -12.35 -19.04 19.23
N ILE A 371 -13.06 -19.74 18.35
CA ILE A 371 -14.52 -19.80 18.32
C ILE A 371 -14.90 -21.23 18.72
N ILE A 372 -15.76 -21.36 19.73
CA ILE A 372 -16.17 -22.66 20.28
C ILE A 372 -17.65 -22.83 20.00
N CYS A 373 -18.01 -23.75 19.09
CA CYS A 373 -19.39 -24.08 18.76
C CYS A 373 -19.75 -25.44 19.36
N LYS A 374 -20.45 -25.44 20.49
CA LYS A 374 -20.87 -26.66 21.20
C LYS A 374 -22.19 -27.25 20.69
N HIS A 375 -23.08 -26.40 20.15
CA HIS A 375 -24.42 -26.78 19.71
C HIS A 375 -24.79 -25.98 18.46
N LEU A 376 -25.25 -26.66 17.40
CA LEU A 376 -25.65 -26.03 16.14
C LEU A 376 -27.12 -26.35 15.82
N ILE A 377 -27.98 -25.32 15.90
CA ILE A 377 -29.43 -25.46 15.70
C ILE A 377 -29.78 -25.58 14.21
N GLN A 378 -29.11 -24.81 13.36
CA GLN A 378 -29.37 -24.78 11.92
C GLN A 378 -28.06 -24.83 11.15
N ARG A 379 -27.93 -25.78 10.22
CA ARG A 379 -26.79 -25.83 9.30
C ARG A 379 -26.90 -24.72 8.26
N MET A 380 -25.88 -23.87 8.20
CA MET A 380 -25.82 -22.77 7.27
C MET A 380 -25.22 -23.24 5.94
N HIS A 381 -25.74 -22.72 4.82
CA HIS A 381 -25.16 -22.96 3.50
C HIS A 381 -24.05 -21.94 3.23
N PRO A 382 -22.99 -22.33 2.49
CA PRO A 382 -21.92 -21.41 2.14
C PRO A 382 -22.45 -20.24 1.27
N LEU A 383 -22.13 -19.01 1.65
CA LEU A 383 -22.41 -17.78 0.87
C LEU A 383 -21.91 -17.93 -0.57
N PRO A 384 -22.44 -17.28 -1.63
CA PRO A 384 -21.98 -17.50 -3.02
C PRO A 384 -20.48 -17.28 -3.28
N ALA A 385 -19.96 -17.82 -4.38
CA ALA A 385 -18.57 -17.63 -4.79
C ALA A 385 -18.32 -16.16 -5.14
N CYS A 386 -17.70 -15.43 -4.22
CA CYS A 386 -17.19 -14.09 -4.47
C CYS A 386 -15.66 -14.11 -4.40
N ALA A 387 -15.01 -13.14 -5.06
CA ALA A 387 -13.59 -12.91 -4.82
C ALA A 387 -13.36 -12.71 -3.32
N SER A 388 -12.28 -13.28 -2.77
CA SER A 388 -11.99 -13.20 -1.34
C SER A 388 -12.06 -11.75 -0.84
N GLY A 389 -12.70 -11.58 0.31
CA GLY A 389 -12.77 -10.29 1.00
C GLY A 389 -14.19 -9.79 1.32
N GLU A 390 -14.42 -8.53 0.99
CA GLU A 390 -15.51 -7.68 1.49
C GLU A 390 -16.74 -7.69 0.57
N TRP A 391 -17.93 -7.90 1.13
CA TRP A 391 -19.19 -7.72 0.42
C TRP A 391 -19.65 -6.25 0.45
N GLY A 392 -20.26 -5.79 -0.64
CA GLY A 392 -20.80 -4.43 -0.77
C GLY A 392 -19.97 -3.49 -1.66
N PRO A 393 -20.40 -2.23 -1.82
CA PRO A 393 -19.83 -1.30 -2.78
C PRO A 393 -18.50 -0.66 -2.32
N ALA A 394 -18.14 -0.78 -1.04
CA ALA A 394 -16.99 -0.07 -0.47
C ALA A 394 -15.63 -0.50 -1.08
N LYS A 395 -15.44 -1.79 -1.40
CA LYS A 395 -14.29 -2.25 -2.22
C LYS A 395 -14.20 -1.52 -3.57
N ALA A 396 -15.32 -1.31 -4.26
CA ALA A 396 -15.35 -0.63 -5.55
C ALA A 396 -15.04 0.87 -5.44
N ILE A 397 -15.52 1.53 -4.38
CA ILE A 397 -15.20 2.93 -4.07
C ILE A 397 -13.70 3.07 -3.76
N ARG A 398 -13.18 2.24 -2.84
CA ARG A 398 -11.79 2.29 -2.36
C ARG A 398 -10.77 2.06 -3.46
N HIS A 399 -10.99 1.06 -4.32
CA HIS A 399 -9.99 0.66 -5.33
C HIS A 399 -10.17 1.33 -6.68
N PHE A 400 -11.41 1.70 -7.05
CA PHE A 400 -11.72 2.14 -8.41
C PHE A 400 -12.46 3.48 -8.47
N ASN A 401 -12.77 4.08 -7.31
CA ASN A 401 -13.55 5.31 -7.19
C ASN A 401 -14.91 5.21 -7.91
N ILE A 402 -15.50 4.00 -7.88
CA ILE A 402 -16.82 3.69 -8.42
C ILE A 402 -17.83 3.79 -7.28
N CYS A 403 -18.69 4.81 -7.33
CA CYS A 403 -19.70 5.06 -6.32
C CYS A 403 -21.02 4.35 -6.66
N PRO A 404 -21.67 3.67 -5.71
CA PRO A 404 -23.02 3.14 -5.91
C PRO A 404 -24.02 4.29 -6.09
N LEU A 405 -25.06 4.04 -6.89
CA LEU A 405 -26.18 4.97 -7.11
C LEU A 405 -27.51 4.43 -6.58
N THR A 406 -27.68 3.11 -6.45
CA THR A 406 -28.95 2.51 -5.99
C THR A 406 -28.82 1.75 -4.68
N HIS A 407 -27.81 0.90 -4.51
CA HIS A 407 -27.65 0.07 -3.31
C HIS A 407 -26.33 0.41 -2.63
N PHE A 408 -26.41 0.88 -1.39
CA PHE A 408 -25.26 1.37 -0.63
C PHE A 408 -24.71 0.32 0.36
N GLN A 409 -25.43 -0.79 0.55
CA GLN A 409 -25.11 -1.84 1.50
C GLN A 409 -24.79 -3.17 0.80
N ALA A 410 -24.09 -4.06 1.51
CA ALA A 410 -23.76 -5.41 1.07
C ALA A 410 -24.99 -6.32 0.95
N ILE A 411 -25.95 -6.12 1.85
CA ILE A 411 -27.21 -6.87 1.92
C ILE A 411 -28.35 -5.88 1.74
N PHE A 412 -29.32 -6.25 0.93
CA PHE A 412 -30.58 -5.54 0.78
C PHE A 412 -31.68 -6.56 0.53
N GLU A 413 -32.86 -6.30 1.08
CA GLU A 413 -34.05 -7.12 0.87
C GLU A 413 -34.77 -6.67 -0.39
N THR A 414 -35.34 -7.62 -1.13
CA THR A 414 -36.08 -7.35 -2.37
C THR A 414 -37.43 -8.03 -2.35
N HIS A 415 -38.45 -7.28 -2.78
CA HIS A 415 -39.82 -7.78 -2.91
C HIS A 415 -40.32 -7.73 -4.38
N GLN A 416 -39.49 -7.26 -5.34
CA GLN A 416 -39.85 -7.10 -6.76
C GLN A 416 -38.67 -7.36 -7.70
N LEU A 417 -38.93 -7.97 -8.87
CA LEU A 417 -37.95 -8.33 -9.91
C LEU A 417 -38.28 -7.63 -11.25
N PRO A 418 -37.27 -7.25 -12.08
CA PRO A 418 -35.83 -7.44 -11.89
C PRO A 418 -35.18 -6.33 -11.05
N ILE A 419 -34.13 -6.71 -10.31
CA ILE A 419 -33.32 -5.78 -9.50
C ILE A 419 -32.34 -5.03 -10.41
N THR A 420 -32.32 -3.69 -10.34
CA THR A 420 -31.37 -2.86 -11.10
C THR A 420 -30.34 -2.22 -10.17
N ILE A 421 -29.09 -2.67 -10.24
CA ILE A 421 -27.96 -2.10 -9.47
C ILE A 421 -27.20 -1.11 -10.37
N LYS A 422 -27.07 0.16 -9.93
CA LYS A 422 -26.42 1.24 -10.70
C LYS A 422 -25.22 1.80 -9.95
N PHE A 423 -24.18 2.18 -10.69
CA PHE A 423 -22.96 2.81 -10.18
C PHE A 423 -22.54 4.00 -11.05
N ARG A 424 -21.68 4.89 -10.52
CA ARG A 424 -21.08 6.04 -11.19
C ARG A 424 -19.57 6.02 -10.97
N SER A 425 -18.78 6.17 -12.04
CA SER A 425 -17.35 6.48 -11.92
C SER A 425 -17.15 7.98 -11.72
N THR A 426 -16.25 8.38 -10.82
CA THR A 426 -15.92 9.79 -10.54
C THR A 426 -14.84 10.35 -11.48
N SER A 427 -14.02 9.51 -12.11
CA SER A 427 -13.06 9.93 -13.13
C SER A 427 -13.77 10.08 -14.48
N ARG A 428 -13.94 11.32 -14.96
CA ARG A 428 -14.42 11.61 -16.32
C ARG A 428 -13.37 11.18 -17.34
N ILE A 429 -13.37 9.92 -17.73
CA ILE A 429 -12.75 9.48 -18.98
C ILE A 429 -13.78 9.80 -20.07
N GLN A 430 -13.85 11.04 -20.53
CA GLN A 430 -14.56 11.34 -21.78
C GLN A 430 -13.60 11.04 -22.94
N PRO A 431 -13.81 9.96 -23.70
CA PRO A 431 -12.94 9.67 -24.83
C PRO A 431 -13.03 10.77 -25.88
N LYS A 432 -11.89 11.19 -26.43
CA LYS A 432 -11.85 12.05 -27.62
C LYS A 432 -12.54 11.31 -28.76
N ARG A 433 -13.58 11.90 -29.34
CA ARG A 433 -14.32 11.30 -30.45
C ARG A 433 -13.60 11.58 -31.76
N VAL A 434 -13.33 10.55 -32.55
CA VAL A 434 -12.70 10.67 -33.87
C VAL A 434 -13.49 9.83 -34.86
N THR A 435 -13.72 10.37 -36.06
CA THR A 435 -14.44 9.66 -37.13
C THR A 435 -13.52 9.50 -38.32
N ALA A 436 -13.48 8.29 -38.89
CA ALA A 436 -12.75 7.95 -40.10
C ALA A 436 -13.72 7.50 -41.19
N GLU A 437 -13.36 7.76 -42.44
CA GLU A 437 -14.12 7.27 -43.59
C GLU A 437 -13.63 5.86 -43.97
N TYR A 438 -14.56 5.01 -44.39
CA TYR A 438 -14.25 3.65 -44.82
C TYR A 438 -13.21 3.69 -45.95
N GLY A 439 -12.11 2.96 -45.78
CA GLY A 439 -10.98 2.94 -46.72
C GLY A 439 -10.01 4.12 -46.61
N SER A 440 -10.25 5.11 -45.73
CA SER A 440 -9.30 6.19 -45.44
C SER A 440 -8.28 5.79 -44.37
N ASP A 441 -7.16 6.52 -44.30
CA ASP A 441 -6.18 6.35 -43.23
C ASP A 441 -6.56 7.21 -42.02
N LEU A 442 -6.47 6.64 -40.81
CA LEU A 442 -6.81 7.30 -39.55
C LEU A 442 -5.58 7.43 -38.66
N SER A 443 -5.27 8.64 -38.22
CA SER A 443 -4.19 8.90 -37.25
C SER A 443 -4.75 9.34 -35.89
N LEU A 444 -4.35 8.65 -34.82
CA LEU A 444 -4.63 9.00 -33.44
C LEU A 444 -3.34 9.44 -32.78
N SER A 445 -3.27 10.68 -32.27
CA SER A 445 -2.07 11.23 -31.63
C SER A 445 -2.19 11.29 -30.12
N CYS A 446 -1.11 11.06 -29.41
CA CYS A 446 -1.00 11.32 -27.98
C CYS A 446 0.25 12.14 -27.70
N THR A 447 0.06 13.34 -27.18
CA THR A 447 1.12 14.31 -26.91
C THR A 447 1.32 14.45 -25.41
N PHE A 448 2.57 14.46 -24.97
CA PHE A 448 2.99 14.56 -23.58
C PHE A 448 3.72 15.93 -23.40
N PRO A 449 3.07 16.93 -22.78
CA PRO A 449 3.71 18.20 -22.48
C PRO A 449 4.70 18.07 -21.31
N GLU A 450 5.75 18.88 -21.30
CA GLU A 450 6.83 18.85 -20.30
C GLU A 450 6.53 19.69 -19.03
N GLU A 451 5.31 20.24 -18.86
CA GLU A 451 5.06 21.19 -17.77
C GLU A 451 5.17 20.58 -16.34
N ASP A 452 6.24 21.04 -15.67
CA ASP A 452 6.41 21.47 -14.27
C ASP A 452 6.10 20.54 -13.08
N SER A 453 6.04 19.21 -13.26
CA SER A 453 6.18 18.33 -12.09
C SER A 453 6.89 16.99 -12.26
N ASP A 454 7.49 16.67 -13.42
CA ASP A 454 8.28 15.43 -13.56
C ASP A 454 9.32 15.48 -14.70
N LYS A 455 10.46 16.13 -14.42
CA LYS A 455 11.69 15.93 -15.23
C LYS A 455 12.11 14.45 -15.28
N THR A 456 11.69 13.65 -14.30
CA THR A 456 11.86 12.21 -14.14
C THR A 456 11.20 11.37 -15.23
N ILE A 457 10.02 11.75 -15.76
CA ILE A 457 9.33 10.95 -16.79
C ILE A 457 10.05 11.06 -18.14
N VAL A 458 10.49 12.28 -18.48
CA VAL A 458 11.24 12.55 -19.72
C VAL A 458 12.64 11.91 -19.66
N GLN A 459 13.36 12.03 -18.53
CA GLN A 459 14.64 11.33 -18.32
C GLN A 459 14.49 9.79 -18.30
N TRP A 460 13.41 9.25 -17.71
CA TRP A 460 13.16 7.81 -17.67
C TRP A 460 12.84 7.24 -19.06
N LEU A 461 12.19 8.00 -19.94
CA LEU A 461 12.05 7.62 -21.34
C LEU A 461 13.42 7.52 -22.03
N TYR A 462 14.37 8.40 -21.68
CA TYR A 462 15.66 8.62 -22.34
C TYR A 462 16.79 7.63 -22.00
N GLN A 463 16.79 6.97 -20.84
CA GLN A 463 18.01 6.35 -20.29
C GLN A 463 18.63 5.13 -21.01
N ASN A 464 18.25 4.74 -22.23
CA ASN A 464 18.89 3.62 -22.96
C ASN A 464 18.95 3.80 -24.49
N SER A 465 19.24 5.01 -25.01
CA SER A 465 19.49 5.17 -26.45
C SER A 465 20.97 5.01 -26.87
N THR A 466 21.84 4.48 -26.01
CA THR A 466 23.29 4.32 -26.30
C THR A 466 23.85 2.92 -26.13
N ASP A 467 23.02 1.87 -26.02
CA ASP A 467 23.50 0.49 -26.06
C ASP A 467 23.05 -0.22 -27.34
N TYR A 468 23.98 -0.28 -28.30
CA TYR A 468 23.96 -1.26 -29.37
C TYR A 468 24.04 -2.65 -28.74
N HIS A 469 23.11 -3.54 -29.12
CA HIS A 469 22.96 -4.95 -28.71
C HIS A 469 22.02 -5.26 -27.53
N SER A 470 20.70 -5.13 -27.75
CA SER A 470 19.74 -6.16 -27.32
C SER A 470 18.40 -5.98 -28.05
N ASN A 471 17.97 -6.98 -28.81
CA ASN A 471 16.80 -6.92 -29.69
C ASN A 471 15.44 -7.09 -28.98
N HIS A 472 15.34 -6.91 -27.65
CA HIS A 472 14.07 -7.06 -26.94
C HIS A 472 13.98 -6.19 -25.68
N ARG A 473 13.93 -4.85 -25.79
CA ARG A 473 13.49 -3.97 -24.69
C ARG A 473 12.67 -2.75 -25.15
N SER A 474 11.38 -2.83 -24.82
CA SER A 474 10.45 -1.78 -24.35
C SER A 474 10.01 -0.63 -25.27
N ASN A 475 8.87 -0.81 -25.95
CA ASN A 475 7.97 0.32 -26.23
C ASN A 475 7.37 0.82 -24.90
N LYS A 476 7.88 1.93 -24.37
CA LYS A 476 7.46 2.51 -23.06
C LYS A 476 6.05 3.13 -23.08
N ILE A 477 5.45 3.26 -24.26
CA ILE A 477 4.09 3.74 -24.51
C ILE A 477 3.44 2.75 -25.49
N TYR A 478 2.20 2.34 -25.23
CA TYR A 478 1.49 1.40 -26.10
C TYR A 478 0.09 1.88 -26.45
N TRP A 479 -0.36 1.41 -27.62
CA TRP A 479 -1.73 1.57 -28.11
C TRP A 479 -2.46 0.24 -28.05
N ARG A 480 -3.72 0.26 -27.61
CA ARG A 480 -4.58 -0.92 -27.61
C ARG A 480 -6.03 -0.60 -27.96
N PRO A 481 -6.71 -1.45 -28.75
CA PRO A 481 -8.17 -1.48 -28.82
C PRO A 481 -8.72 -2.14 -27.53
N LEU A 482 -9.78 -1.58 -26.96
CA LEU A 482 -10.42 -2.11 -25.74
C LEU A 482 -11.49 -3.17 -26.02
N PHE A 483 -11.82 -3.39 -27.29
CA PHE A 483 -12.86 -4.31 -27.76
C PHE A 483 -12.30 -5.65 -28.27
N LEU A 484 -10.99 -5.77 -28.44
CA LEU A 484 -10.29 -7.04 -28.70
C LEU A 484 -9.66 -7.55 -27.40
N ASN A 485 -9.72 -8.87 -27.16
CA ASN A 485 -9.22 -9.56 -25.96
C ASN A 485 -7.73 -9.27 -25.68
N SER A 486 -7.44 -8.14 -25.02
CA SER A 486 -6.16 -7.77 -24.42
C SER A 486 -4.94 -7.69 -25.37
N GLN A 487 -5.14 -7.62 -26.69
CA GLN A 487 -4.02 -7.64 -27.65
C GLN A 487 -3.40 -6.25 -27.83
N LEU A 488 -2.07 -6.17 -27.68
CA LEU A 488 -1.28 -4.96 -27.96
C LEU A 488 -1.15 -4.75 -29.47
N LEU A 489 -1.34 -3.53 -29.95
CA LEU A 489 -1.05 -3.20 -31.35
C LEU A 489 0.47 -3.07 -31.51
N THR A 490 1.06 -3.95 -32.30
CA THR A 490 2.45 -3.84 -32.75
C THR A 490 2.49 -3.27 -34.16
N SER A 491 3.55 -2.55 -34.49
CA SER A 491 3.82 -2.09 -35.86
C SER A 491 3.84 -3.29 -36.82
N SER A 492 2.85 -3.40 -37.70
CA SER A 492 2.89 -4.28 -38.87
C SER A 492 2.80 -3.40 -40.11
N GLU A 493 3.74 -3.56 -41.04
CA GLU A 493 3.96 -2.61 -42.16
C GLU A 493 2.74 -2.43 -43.08
N THR A 494 1.72 -3.29 -42.98
CA THR A 494 0.58 -3.32 -43.91
C THR A 494 -0.73 -2.74 -43.37
N ARG A 495 -0.93 -2.60 -42.04
CA ARG A 495 -2.21 -2.11 -41.48
C ARG A 495 -2.13 -1.15 -40.29
N TYR A 496 -1.16 -1.32 -39.39
CA TYR A 496 -1.01 -0.48 -38.20
C TYR A 496 0.43 0.03 -38.12
N SER A 497 0.64 1.35 -38.20
CA SER A 497 1.96 1.95 -37.95
C SER A 497 1.93 2.82 -36.70
N ILE A 498 2.99 2.73 -35.90
CA ILE A 498 3.16 3.55 -34.69
C ILE A 498 4.42 4.38 -34.89
N GLN A 499 4.27 5.71 -34.89
CA GLN A 499 5.38 6.65 -34.97
C GLN A 499 5.55 7.36 -33.63
N GLN A 500 6.80 7.57 -33.21
CA GLN A 500 7.14 8.41 -32.07
C GLN A 500 7.90 9.62 -32.57
N LYS A 501 7.48 10.83 -32.18
CA LYS A 501 8.09 12.09 -32.59
C LYS A 501 8.42 12.94 -31.37
N SER A 502 9.63 13.49 -31.35
CA SER A 502 10.05 14.54 -30.42
C SER A 502 10.16 15.86 -31.17
N GLN A 503 9.51 16.91 -30.67
CA GLN A 503 9.59 18.25 -31.23
C GLN A 503 10.07 19.22 -30.15
N GLN A 504 11.18 19.89 -30.42
CA GLN A 504 11.68 20.97 -29.56
C GLN A 504 10.79 22.19 -29.78
N THR A 505 10.19 22.67 -28.69
CA THR A 505 9.23 23.78 -28.73
C THR A 505 9.89 25.10 -28.35
N ASN A 506 10.88 25.08 -27.44
CA ASN A 506 11.76 26.19 -27.04
C ASN A 506 13.15 25.64 -26.62
N ASP A 507 14.14 26.50 -26.31
CA ASP A 507 15.49 26.11 -25.84
C ASP A 507 15.48 25.23 -24.57
N THR A 508 14.36 25.18 -23.84
CA THR A 508 14.22 24.45 -22.57
C THR A 508 13.08 23.42 -22.54
N SER A 509 12.31 23.24 -23.62
CA SER A 509 11.15 22.32 -23.62
C SER A 509 11.02 21.43 -24.87
N VAL A 510 10.95 20.11 -24.66
CA VAL A 510 10.76 19.06 -25.66
C VAL A 510 9.40 18.40 -25.48
N THR A 511 8.58 18.44 -26.52
CA THR A 511 7.29 17.74 -26.54
C THR A 511 7.43 16.39 -27.23
N TYR A 512 6.96 15.32 -26.58
CA TYR A 512 6.93 13.98 -27.16
C TYR A 512 5.51 13.64 -27.61
N SER A 513 5.39 12.96 -28.75
CA SER A 513 4.12 12.43 -29.21
C SER A 513 4.25 11.03 -29.79
N THR A 514 3.23 10.22 -29.59
CA THR A 514 3.05 8.95 -30.33
C THR A 514 1.83 9.06 -31.22
N ILE A 515 1.94 8.57 -32.45
CA ILE A 515 0.86 8.55 -33.43
C ILE A 515 0.62 7.10 -33.83
N LEU A 516 -0.60 6.61 -33.62
CA LEU A 516 -1.07 5.37 -34.19
C LEU A 516 -1.79 5.69 -35.50
N THR A 517 -1.36 5.08 -36.60
CA THR A 517 -2.01 5.18 -37.90
C THR A 517 -2.61 3.83 -38.28
N LEU A 518 -3.92 3.82 -38.54
CA LEU A 518 -4.65 2.70 -39.12
C LEU A 518 -4.78 2.96 -40.62
N ALA A 519 -4.20 2.08 -41.45
CA ALA A 519 -4.30 2.19 -42.90
C ALA A 519 -5.60 1.55 -43.40
N LYS A 520 -6.32 2.24 -44.30
CA LYS A 520 -7.58 1.75 -44.92
C LYS A 520 -8.59 1.21 -43.92
N VAL A 521 -9.05 2.09 -43.02
CA VAL A 521 -9.97 1.75 -41.92
C VAL A 521 -11.23 1.05 -42.42
N THR A 522 -11.63 -0.02 -41.72
CA THR A 522 -12.83 -0.81 -42.00
C THR A 522 -13.83 -0.73 -40.84
N GLU A 523 -15.06 -1.22 -41.01
CA GLU A 523 -16.07 -1.25 -39.94
C GLU A 523 -15.59 -2.00 -38.68
N SER A 524 -14.71 -3.00 -38.84
CA SER A 524 -14.13 -3.76 -37.72
C SER A 524 -13.18 -2.95 -36.83
N ASP A 525 -12.72 -1.79 -37.30
CA ASP A 525 -11.84 -0.90 -36.55
C ASP A 525 -12.62 0.11 -35.69
N GLU A 526 -13.97 0.11 -35.72
CA GLU A 526 -14.81 0.92 -34.84
C GLU A 526 -14.68 0.44 -33.37
N GLY A 527 -14.43 1.39 -32.46
CA GLY A 527 -14.37 1.07 -31.04
C GLY A 527 -13.53 2.04 -30.21
N LEU A 528 -13.25 1.62 -28.97
CA LEU A 528 -12.41 2.38 -28.04
C LEU A 528 -10.93 2.01 -28.21
N TYR A 529 -10.10 3.03 -28.38
CA TYR A 529 -8.65 2.93 -28.43
C TYR A 529 -8.05 3.64 -27.22
N MET A 530 -6.99 3.09 -26.67
CA MET A 530 -6.31 3.63 -25.50
C MET A 530 -4.82 3.77 -25.78
N CYS A 531 -4.30 4.97 -25.56
CA CYS A 531 -2.87 5.23 -25.44
C CYS A 531 -2.52 5.32 -23.95
N LYS A 532 -1.53 4.53 -23.51
CA LYS A 532 -1.09 4.52 -22.13
C LYS A 532 0.43 4.50 -22.03
N SER A 533 0.95 5.36 -21.14
CA SER A 533 2.34 5.33 -20.68
C SER A 533 2.52 4.32 -19.56
N LEU A 534 3.69 3.67 -19.50
CA LEU A 534 4.09 2.80 -18.37
C LEU A 534 4.57 3.60 -17.14
N SER A 535 4.56 4.94 -17.20
CA SER A 535 4.91 5.82 -16.07
C SER A 535 3.86 5.77 -14.93
N PRO A 536 4.28 5.91 -13.65
CA PRO A 536 3.41 5.90 -12.49
C PRO A 536 2.37 7.04 -12.44
N LYS A 537 2.62 8.19 -13.10
CA LYS A 537 1.57 9.21 -13.28
C LYS A 537 0.72 8.88 -14.51
N LEU A 538 -0.52 8.45 -14.26
CA LEU A 538 -1.45 7.86 -15.21
C LEU A 538 -1.94 8.85 -16.29
N ILE A 539 -1.14 9.14 -17.30
CA ILE A 539 -1.65 9.79 -18.52
C ILE A 539 -2.29 8.72 -19.39
N GLN A 540 -3.62 8.67 -19.35
CA GLN A 540 -4.44 7.81 -20.21
C GLN A 540 -5.25 8.70 -21.14
N MET A 541 -4.97 8.61 -22.44
CA MET A 541 -5.88 9.16 -23.45
C MET A 541 -6.67 8.04 -24.10
N THR A 542 -7.99 8.19 -24.10
CA THR A 542 -8.90 7.28 -24.78
C THR A 542 -9.53 7.97 -25.97
N TYR A 543 -9.58 7.26 -27.10
CA TYR A 543 -10.25 7.66 -28.32
C TYR A 543 -11.46 6.76 -28.55
N GLN A 544 -12.61 7.34 -28.90
CA GLN A 544 -13.73 6.61 -29.47
C GLN A 544 -13.66 6.82 -30.98
N VAL A 545 -13.21 5.79 -31.70
CA VAL A 545 -13.17 5.77 -33.16
C VAL A 545 -14.52 5.33 -33.68
N ARG A 546 -14.97 5.96 -34.76
CA ARG A 546 -16.12 5.56 -35.56
C ARG A 546 -15.77 5.52 -37.04
N VAL A 547 -16.41 4.62 -37.77
CA VAL A 547 -16.16 4.44 -39.20
C VAL A 547 -17.43 4.71 -39.98
N ILE A 548 -17.36 5.59 -40.99
CA ILE A 548 -18.51 5.97 -41.84
C ILE A 548 -18.24 5.61 -43.30
N GLN A 549 -19.25 5.18 -44.06
CA GLN A 549 -19.04 4.67 -45.42
C GLN A 549 -18.70 5.76 -46.46
N SER A 550 -19.32 6.94 -46.40
CA SER A 550 -18.96 8.10 -47.23
C SER A 550 -19.66 9.38 -46.75
N LEU A 551 -19.02 10.54 -46.95
CA LEU A 551 -19.69 11.84 -46.84
C LEU A 551 -19.82 12.45 -48.23
N ASP A 552 -21.01 12.43 -48.81
CA ASP A 552 -21.27 13.09 -50.09
C ASP A 552 -22.17 14.32 -49.92
N ILE A 553 -21.56 15.50 -49.82
CA ILE A 553 -22.30 16.76 -49.79
C ILE A 553 -22.45 17.28 -51.21
N THR A 554 -23.66 17.13 -51.76
CA THR A 554 -24.04 17.65 -53.07
C THR A 554 -24.96 18.87 -52.93
N PRO A 555 -24.47 20.11 -53.10
CA PRO A 555 -25.32 21.29 -53.12
C PRO A 555 -26.15 21.30 -54.40
N LYS A 556 -27.39 20.80 -54.33
CA LYS A 556 -28.36 20.90 -55.43
C LYS A 556 -29.08 22.25 -55.34
N GLN A 557 -28.72 23.20 -56.21
CA GLN A 557 -29.23 24.58 -56.21
C GLN A 557 -30.50 24.75 -57.06
N ILE A 558 -31.46 25.53 -56.56
CA ILE A 558 -32.53 26.13 -57.37
C ILE A 558 -32.47 27.65 -57.09
N ILE A 559 -32.23 28.45 -58.12
CA ILE A 559 -32.42 29.91 -58.07
C ILE A 559 -33.85 30.18 -58.53
N ILE A 560 -34.63 30.86 -57.70
CA ILE A 560 -35.92 31.40 -58.12
C ILE A 560 -35.65 32.86 -58.53
N PRO A 561 -35.94 33.27 -59.78
CA PRO A 561 -35.75 34.64 -60.23
C PRO A 561 -36.63 35.61 -59.43
N ALA A 562 -36.26 36.89 -59.47
CA ALA A 562 -36.82 37.94 -58.61
C ALA A 562 -38.35 37.93 -58.54
N ASP A 563 -38.89 38.07 -57.33
CA ASP A 563 -40.30 38.42 -57.15
C ASP A 563 -40.56 39.88 -57.62
N GLU A 564 -41.82 40.32 -57.62
CA GLU A 564 -42.21 41.70 -58.02
C GLU A 564 -41.50 42.79 -57.18
N LEU A 565 -40.82 42.42 -56.09
CA LEU A 565 -40.08 43.28 -55.17
C LEU A 565 -38.55 43.21 -55.34
N GLY A 566 -38.05 42.47 -56.34
CA GLY A 566 -36.60 42.39 -56.62
C GLY A 566 -35.82 41.43 -55.70
N GLN A 567 -36.49 40.57 -54.92
CA GLN A 567 -35.84 39.64 -54.00
C GLN A 567 -35.51 38.31 -54.67
N TYR A 568 -34.30 37.81 -54.43
CA TYR A 568 -33.84 36.52 -54.93
C TYR A 568 -33.94 35.47 -53.82
N SER A 569 -34.32 34.24 -54.19
CA SER A 569 -34.33 33.10 -53.27
C SER A 569 -33.37 32.01 -53.73
N ILE A 570 -32.52 31.54 -52.82
CA ILE A 570 -31.65 30.39 -53.03
C ILE A 570 -32.11 29.20 -52.18
N ARG A 571 -31.98 28.00 -52.75
CA ARG A 571 -32.13 26.73 -52.03
C ARG A 571 -30.83 25.94 -52.10
N LEU A 572 -30.21 25.66 -50.96
CA LEU A 572 -29.03 24.81 -50.83
C LEU A 572 -29.39 23.53 -50.06
N ASN A 573 -28.96 22.37 -50.55
CA ASN A 573 -29.16 21.10 -49.88
C ASN A 573 -27.81 20.53 -49.41
N CYS A 574 -27.76 20.03 -48.19
CA CYS A 574 -26.65 19.26 -47.64
C CYS A 574 -27.18 17.89 -47.25
N ILE A 575 -26.59 16.84 -47.82
CA ILE A 575 -26.96 15.45 -47.56
C ILE A 575 -25.81 14.79 -46.83
N LEU A 576 -26.13 14.10 -45.75
CA LEU A 576 -25.21 13.29 -44.96
C LEU A 576 -25.75 11.86 -45.00
N THR A 577 -25.00 10.90 -45.53
CA THR A 577 -25.42 9.50 -45.55
C THR A 577 -24.73 8.75 -44.41
N ASP A 578 -25.50 8.13 -43.52
CA ASP A 578 -25.01 7.26 -42.45
C ASP A 578 -25.84 5.98 -42.46
N ASN A 579 -25.30 4.94 -43.11
CA ASN A 579 -25.99 3.67 -43.30
C ASN A 579 -26.09 2.80 -42.04
N HIS A 580 -25.43 3.16 -40.92
CA HIS A 580 -25.15 2.19 -39.85
C HIS A 580 -25.72 2.54 -38.47
N THR A 581 -25.81 3.83 -38.09
CA THR A 581 -26.01 4.13 -36.65
C THR A 581 -27.44 4.45 -36.21
N GLY A 582 -28.36 4.75 -37.13
CA GLY A 582 -29.74 5.13 -36.81
C GLY A 582 -29.87 6.33 -35.84
N ARG A 583 -28.79 7.11 -35.65
CA ARG A 583 -28.73 8.23 -34.69
C ARG A 583 -28.95 9.58 -35.38
N ARG A 584 -29.49 10.54 -34.62
CA ARG A 584 -29.73 11.91 -35.08
C ARG A 584 -28.40 12.64 -35.28
N HIS A 585 -28.10 12.97 -36.52
CA HIS A 585 -27.07 13.96 -36.89
C HIS A 585 -27.71 15.35 -36.98
N GLU A 586 -26.91 16.40 -36.81
CA GLU A 586 -27.33 17.76 -37.13
C GLU A 586 -26.42 18.36 -38.20
N ILE A 587 -26.98 19.26 -39.01
CA ILE A 587 -26.23 20.11 -39.94
C ILE A 587 -26.47 21.55 -39.52
N HIS A 588 -25.37 22.26 -39.31
CA HIS A 588 -25.33 23.70 -39.05
C HIS A 588 -24.95 24.42 -40.33
N TRP A 589 -25.66 25.51 -40.63
CA TRP A 589 -25.36 26.35 -41.78
C TRP A 589 -24.68 27.64 -41.33
N TRP A 590 -23.73 28.10 -42.13
CA TRP A 590 -23.03 29.36 -41.95
C TRP A 590 -23.10 30.18 -43.23
N HIS A 591 -23.19 31.50 -43.10
CA HIS A 591 -23.07 32.46 -44.20
C HIS A 591 -22.08 33.55 -43.79
N ASN A 592 -21.03 33.76 -44.58
CA ASN A 592 -19.92 34.69 -44.29
C ASN A 592 -19.39 34.53 -42.85
N ASN A 593 -19.10 33.28 -42.45
CA ASN A 593 -18.64 32.88 -41.11
C ASN A 593 -19.61 33.20 -39.95
N LYS A 594 -20.85 33.58 -40.23
CA LYS A 594 -21.90 33.74 -39.22
C LYS A 594 -22.85 32.55 -39.22
N ARG A 595 -23.03 31.92 -38.06
CA ARG A 595 -23.94 30.77 -37.91
C ARG A 595 -25.37 31.21 -38.14
N LEU A 596 -26.06 30.53 -39.06
CA LEU A 596 -27.48 30.73 -39.31
C LEU A 596 -28.27 29.96 -38.24
N GLY A 597 -29.20 30.65 -37.57
CA GLY A 597 -30.05 30.06 -36.54
C GLY A 597 -31.04 29.04 -37.13
N THR A 598 -31.36 28.01 -36.36
CA THR A 598 -32.39 27.01 -36.72
C THR A 598 -33.80 27.60 -36.70
N ASN A 599 -34.01 28.69 -35.96
CA ASN A 599 -35.25 29.44 -35.93
C ASN A 599 -35.18 30.56 -36.97
N SER A 600 -36.18 30.58 -37.84
CA SER A 600 -36.37 31.49 -38.98
C SER A 600 -35.94 32.93 -38.68
N ASN A 601 -34.75 33.32 -39.14
CA ASN A 601 -34.51 34.72 -39.47
C ASN A 601 -35.46 35.08 -40.62
N ARG A 602 -35.96 36.31 -40.69
CA ARG A 602 -36.91 36.75 -41.76
C ARG A 602 -36.43 36.42 -43.18
N HIS A 603 -35.12 36.24 -43.36
CA HIS A 603 -34.45 35.97 -44.62
C HIS A 603 -33.95 34.53 -44.80
N ALA A 604 -33.82 33.72 -43.73
CA ALA A 604 -33.21 32.39 -43.83
C ALA A 604 -34.01 31.33 -43.07
N ARG A 605 -34.37 30.24 -43.75
CA ARG A 605 -35.13 29.11 -43.21
C ARG A 605 -34.39 27.80 -43.47
N ILE A 606 -34.20 27.00 -42.42
CA ILE A 606 -33.54 25.69 -42.51
C ILE A 606 -34.59 24.61 -42.26
N THR A 607 -34.70 23.64 -43.17
CA THR A 607 -35.53 22.43 -42.97
C THR A 607 -34.64 21.21 -42.81
N LYS A 608 -35.02 20.31 -41.90
CA LYS A 608 -34.30 19.06 -41.61
C LYS A 608 -35.21 17.88 -41.97
N ASN A 609 -34.69 16.92 -42.72
CA ASN A 609 -35.36 15.65 -43.01
C ASN A 609 -34.39 14.50 -42.77
N SER A 610 -34.81 13.46 -42.06
CA SER A 610 -33.98 12.30 -41.72
C SER A 610 -34.66 11.03 -42.19
N THR A 611 -33.94 10.21 -42.96
CA THR A 611 -34.29 8.82 -43.26
C THR A 611 -33.46 7.87 -42.39
N GLN A 612 -33.70 6.56 -42.50
CA GLN A 612 -32.92 5.53 -41.79
C GLN A 612 -31.41 5.56 -42.14
N HIS A 613 -31.06 6.09 -43.31
CA HIS A 613 -29.71 6.02 -43.87
C HIS A 613 -29.14 7.38 -44.30
N SER A 614 -29.93 8.47 -44.24
CA SER A 614 -29.48 9.79 -44.64
C SER A 614 -30.15 10.93 -43.86
N PHE A 615 -29.38 11.98 -43.60
CA PHE A 615 -29.82 13.23 -43.01
C PHE A 615 -29.66 14.36 -44.02
N ILE A 616 -30.78 15.00 -44.37
CA ILE A 616 -30.87 16.05 -45.36
C ILE A 616 -31.21 17.36 -44.65
N SER A 617 -30.35 18.36 -44.80
CA SER A 617 -30.64 19.73 -44.38
C SER A 617 -30.73 20.64 -45.59
N THR A 618 -31.82 21.39 -45.70
CA THR A 618 -32.04 22.36 -46.78
C THR A 618 -32.08 23.77 -46.20
N LEU A 619 -31.19 24.64 -46.68
CA LEU A 619 -31.22 26.07 -46.42
C LEU A 619 -31.99 26.78 -47.54
N PHE A 620 -32.97 27.59 -47.15
CA PHE A 620 -33.62 28.59 -47.98
C PHE A 620 -33.15 29.97 -47.51
N TYR A 621 -32.64 30.81 -48.41
CA TYR A 621 -32.27 32.19 -48.10
C TYR A 621 -32.87 33.14 -49.14
N THR A 622 -33.64 34.12 -48.70
CA THR A 622 -34.31 35.13 -49.53
C THR A 622 -33.86 36.54 -49.16
N GLY A 623 -33.44 37.33 -50.15
CA GLY A 623 -33.05 38.72 -49.95
C GLY A 623 -32.53 39.38 -51.22
N GLU A 624 -32.07 40.63 -51.09
CA GLU A 624 -31.40 41.35 -52.18
C GLU A 624 -30.08 40.66 -52.59
N PRO A 625 -29.65 40.77 -53.86
CA PRO A 625 -28.43 40.13 -54.37
C PRO A 625 -27.18 40.35 -53.51
N ALA A 626 -27.00 41.56 -52.98
CA ALA A 626 -25.85 41.90 -52.13
C ALA A 626 -25.87 41.15 -50.79
N ASN A 627 -27.06 40.84 -50.26
CA ASN A 627 -27.22 40.17 -48.96
C ASN A 627 -27.10 38.66 -49.07
N ILE A 628 -27.48 38.08 -50.22
CA ILE A 628 -27.38 36.63 -50.46
C ILE A 628 -26.04 36.21 -51.09
N ALA A 629 -25.25 37.14 -51.60
CA ALA A 629 -23.88 36.85 -52.03
C ALA A 629 -22.98 36.49 -50.82
N GLY A 630 -21.93 35.69 -51.08
CA GLY A 630 -20.95 35.30 -50.07
C GLY A 630 -20.72 33.81 -49.95
N SER A 631 -19.97 33.42 -48.91
CA SER A 631 -19.62 32.03 -48.64
C SER A 631 -20.67 31.37 -47.75
N TYR A 632 -21.17 30.23 -48.19
CA TYR A 632 -22.08 29.36 -47.44
C TYR A 632 -21.35 28.10 -47.05
N ILE A 633 -21.46 27.70 -45.78
CA ILE A 633 -20.83 26.49 -45.27
C ILE A 633 -21.90 25.64 -44.59
N CYS A 634 -22.01 24.38 -44.99
CA CYS A 634 -22.76 23.38 -44.24
C CYS A 634 -21.78 22.52 -43.45
N GLU A 635 -21.96 22.44 -42.14
CA GLU A 635 -21.10 21.71 -41.21
C GLU A 635 -21.93 20.67 -40.46
N SER A 636 -21.43 19.44 -40.41
CA SER A 636 -22.07 18.33 -39.68
C SER A 636 -21.69 18.33 -38.19
N ASP A 637 -22.62 17.96 -37.32
CA ASP A 637 -22.43 17.82 -35.86
C ASP A 637 -22.88 16.42 -35.44
N PRO A 638 -22.02 15.62 -34.76
CA PRO A 638 -20.72 15.99 -34.17
C PRO A 638 -19.50 15.85 -35.08
N LEU A 639 -19.70 15.55 -36.37
CA LEU A 639 -18.63 15.13 -37.27
C LEU A 639 -17.67 16.25 -37.70
N ARG A 640 -18.07 17.52 -37.57
CA ARG A 640 -17.33 18.74 -37.99
C ARG A 640 -16.80 18.71 -39.42
N LYS A 641 -17.31 17.85 -40.30
CA LYS A 641 -17.02 17.92 -41.73
C LYS A 641 -17.86 19.04 -42.34
N SER A 642 -17.23 19.88 -43.15
CA SER A 642 -17.86 21.04 -43.78
C SER A 642 -17.63 21.10 -45.29
N VAL A 643 -18.62 21.59 -46.04
CA VAL A 643 -18.46 21.95 -47.46
C VAL A 643 -18.90 23.39 -47.65
N SER A 644 -18.13 24.12 -48.46
CA SER A 644 -18.39 25.52 -48.76
C SER A 644 -18.84 25.72 -50.21
N VAL A 645 -19.71 26.72 -50.41
CA VAL A 645 -20.19 27.19 -51.71
C VAL A 645 -20.10 28.70 -51.70
N HIS A 646 -19.57 29.31 -52.78
CA HIS A 646 -19.50 30.76 -52.91
C HIS A 646 -20.52 31.26 -53.93
N LEU A 647 -21.18 32.38 -53.62
CA LEU A 647 -22.19 33.04 -54.45
C LEU A 647 -21.74 34.48 -54.75
N GLU A 648 -21.62 34.83 -56.04
CA GLU A 648 -21.26 36.18 -56.49
C GLU A 648 -22.49 36.92 -57.05
N ALA A 649 -22.62 38.21 -56.77
CA ALA A 649 -23.71 39.05 -57.32
C ALA A 649 -23.21 39.86 -58.52
N ASN A 650 -23.87 39.74 -59.67
CA ASN A 650 -23.60 40.57 -60.86
C ASN A 650 -24.67 41.67 -61.01
N LYS A 651 -24.24 42.89 -61.34
CA LYS A 651 -25.08 44.12 -61.30
C LYS A 651 -25.90 44.39 -62.57
N SER A 652 -25.76 43.63 -63.66
CA SER A 652 -26.37 43.98 -64.96
C SER A 652 -27.32 42.94 -65.57
N SER A 653 -27.47 41.73 -65.01
CA SER A 653 -28.40 40.72 -65.54
C SER A 653 -28.83 39.62 -64.55
N GLY A 654 -28.78 39.91 -63.24
CA GLY A 654 -29.04 38.91 -62.21
C GLY A 654 -27.80 38.09 -61.84
N ILE A 655 -27.97 37.23 -60.84
CA ILE A 655 -26.91 36.50 -60.13
C ILE A 655 -26.31 35.42 -61.04
N ILE A 656 -25.02 35.55 -61.37
CA ILE A 656 -24.24 34.54 -62.10
C ILE A 656 -23.26 33.89 -61.12
N LEU A 657 -23.27 32.56 -61.07
CA LEU A 657 -22.50 31.71 -60.14
C LEU A 657 -21.09 31.41 -60.67
N ASN A 658 -20.08 31.61 -59.83
CA ASN A 658 -18.76 30.98 -59.99
C ASN A 658 -18.56 29.91 -58.92
N PHE A 659 -18.37 28.66 -59.35
CA PHE A 659 -18.12 27.53 -58.46
C PHE A 659 -16.61 27.47 -58.12
N ILE A 660 -16.26 27.70 -56.85
CA ILE A 660 -14.95 27.30 -56.33
C ILE A 660 -15.20 26.20 -55.30
N LYS A 661 -15.04 24.94 -55.73
CA LYS A 661 -15.04 23.79 -54.83
C LYS A 661 -13.63 23.68 -54.25
N ASN A 662 -13.40 24.26 -53.07
CA ASN A 662 -12.17 23.96 -52.32
C ASN A 662 -12.35 22.56 -51.70
N LYS A 663 -11.51 21.61 -52.15
CA LYS A 663 -11.44 20.25 -51.64
C LYS A 663 -10.89 20.22 -50.22
#